data_AF-A0A355F411-F1
#
_entry.id   AF-A0A355F411-F1
#
_cell.length_a   1.000
_cell.length_b   1.000
_cell.length_c   1.000
_cell.angle_alpha   90.00
_cell.angle_beta   90.00
_cell.angle_gamma   90.00
#
_symmetry.space_group_name_H-M   'P 1'
#
loop_
_entity.id
_entity.type
_entity.pdbx_description
1 polymer ?
#
loop_
_entity_poly.entity_id
_entity_poly.type
_entity_poly.pdbx_seq_one_letter_code
_entity_poly.pdbx_strand_id
1 'polypeptide(L)'
;MFLVTFLLIALSVGLAVAVTSFLVRKIARDAAHEALAGSSSVQTMVQTLIRERPRLLTESFAKDPYVAEYIAQASGGGDGSSLLDLLSDEWQKKLGFDFAILLDATGRVLVRTDRLGTEGQDLSQQPLVAEALSYSASEGIWEEQGKLYHSVVAPLSRDRFTLLGYLVSAFQITPASARSISEISGTDVAFVSLAGQEPQVVATSDLPAATLGSLERALRAKNGALARALAAAAPAPKEGGAEAGEGAAEPEVAEIDLELAGEPWIAAVSPLAGAEGKPVGATIALASLRKELGAYREIETILIIAGLASALLGGALAFALARRTLAPLTQLATAAEAARQGDYDQKISTGRTDEVGRLARSFDELISDLREKRDMEAYVTELSRNLPEPSQGRAILGGPQSREVLVMGVDLRRHARSGAGLDPQAALDQLTADLERVTAAIGAQRGQLEGVVGHRVLASFVGESRGRRALYAAAQVLAAHAELDEEQAPAVALASGKTVTGPVTVNEQLERALVGLPVQQIDGLLREAAPGELLLSREVHEELRPALEQAGYQLAQRRGVLNPQPLYVVTASLAARLTGVRGGGAATAGLGDTVAPSGGQTLSGIAPGALMGHRFEILSVLGAGGMGVVYKARDRELDDLVALKMLKRDRLVDRTQLERLKSEIKLARKITHPNVLRTFDFGEIDGIPYISMEYVRGVTLRTMLDQSRRLPYSAGLRLAKQLCSGLAAAHAVGVLHRDIKPENLILEPTGNAKLMDFGIARPINRMEPGQTQAGMILGTPLYLSPELLQGQEADARADIYSCGVVLYEIFCGVLPFNGANAMEIMVKHLREQPLPPRNHWAEIPASLEQTILRCLAKDPGARHRSVQELLQDLETLSA
;
A
#
# COMPACT_ATOMS: atom_id res chain seq x y z
N MET A 1 -15.63 -7.91 14.10
CA MET A 1 -15.75 -6.49 13.68
C MET A 1 -17.07 -6.22 12.98
N PHE A 2 -17.17 -6.28 11.64
CA PHE A 2 -18.38 -5.87 10.90
C PHE A 2 -19.71 -6.35 11.51
N LEU A 3 -19.87 -7.67 11.74
CA LEU A 3 -21.09 -8.23 12.32
C LEU A 3 -21.45 -7.60 13.68
N VAL A 4 -20.45 -7.36 14.54
CA VAL A 4 -20.64 -6.76 15.88
C VAL A 4 -21.03 -5.29 15.75
N THR A 5 -20.37 -4.52 14.88
CA THR A 5 -20.71 -3.10 14.65
C THR A 5 -22.08 -2.95 14.02
N PHE A 6 -22.43 -3.80 13.04
CA PHE A 6 -23.76 -3.84 12.45
C PHE A 6 -24.83 -4.20 13.48
N LEU A 7 -24.59 -5.22 14.31
CA LEU A 7 -25.53 -5.64 15.35
C LEU A 7 -25.69 -4.58 16.44
N LEU A 8 -24.63 -3.83 16.80
CA LEU A 8 -24.72 -2.67 17.69
C LEU A 8 -25.51 -1.50 17.07
N ILE A 9 -25.31 -1.19 15.78
CA ILE A 9 -26.09 -0.17 15.08
C ILE A 9 -27.57 -0.59 14.99
N ALA A 10 -27.83 -1.83 14.57
CA ALA A 10 -29.18 -2.39 14.46
C ALA A 10 -29.88 -2.47 15.83
N LEU A 11 -29.16 -2.81 16.91
CA LEU A 11 -29.69 -2.81 18.28
C LEU A 11 -29.96 -1.39 18.77
N SER A 12 -29.06 -0.44 18.52
CA SER A 12 -29.23 0.97 18.93
C SER A 12 -30.40 1.64 18.20
N VAL A 13 -30.46 1.50 16.88
CA VAL A 13 -31.57 2.01 16.06
C VAL A 13 -32.88 1.27 16.39
N GLY A 14 -32.83 -0.05 16.53
CA GLY A 14 -34.00 -0.86 16.92
C GLY A 14 -34.54 -0.49 18.29
N LEU A 15 -33.66 -0.23 19.27
CA LEU A 15 -34.04 0.24 20.60
C LEU A 15 -34.60 1.66 20.54
N ALA A 16 -34.00 2.57 19.77
CA ALA A 16 -34.51 3.94 19.60
C ALA A 16 -35.90 3.94 18.95
N VAL A 17 -36.11 3.15 17.89
CA VAL A 17 -37.42 2.98 17.25
C VAL A 17 -38.42 2.34 18.24
N ALA A 18 -38.05 1.27 18.95
CA ALA A 18 -38.92 0.61 19.91
C ALA A 18 -39.33 1.51 21.08
N VAL A 19 -38.38 2.27 21.66
CA VAL A 19 -38.65 3.25 22.72
C VAL A 19 -39.54 4.37 22.19
N THR A 20 -39.31 4.87 20.98
CA THR A 20 -40.13 5.95 20.41
C THR A 20 -41.53 5.47 20.06
N SER A 21 -41.70 4.30 19.42
CA SER A 21 -43.01 3.68 19.20
C SER A 21 -43.75 3.40 20.51
N PHE A 22 -43.05 2.96 21.57
CA PHE A 22 -43.64 2.81 22.89
C PHE A 22 -44.10 4.16 23.47
N LEU A 23 -43.24 5.19 23.38
CA LEU A 23 -43.55 6.54 23.87
C LEU A 23 -44.73 7.17 23.11
N VAL A 24 -44.77 7.05 21.78
CA VAL A 24 -45.88 7.51 20.93
C VAL A 24 -47.19 6.80 21.30
N ARG A 25 -47.16 5.46 21.47
CA ARG A 25 -48.35 4.71 21.91
C ARG A 25 -48.81 5.09 23.31
N LYS A 26 -47.85 5.43 24.19
CA LYS A 26 -48.17 5.95 25.53
C LYS A 26 -48.81 7.34 25.41
N ILE A 27 -48.19 8.28 24.72
CA ILE A 27 -48.71 9.64 24.50
C ILE A 27 -50.10 9.62 23.87
N ALA A 28 -50.35 8.76 22.88
CA ALA A 28 -51.68 8.65 22.27
C ALA A 28 -52.74 8.05 23.21
N ARG A 29 -52.34 7.16 24.13
CA ARG A 29 -53.25 6.67 25.19
C ARG A 29 -53.49 7.75 26.23
N ASP A 30 -52.44 8.40 26.71
CA ASP A 30 -52.51 9.50 27.68
C ASP A 30 -53.39 10.65 27.11
N ALA A 31 -53.26 10.99 25.82
CA ALA A 31 -54.09 11.97 25.12
C ALA A 31 -55.54 11.50 24.91
N ALA A 32 -55.79 10.21 24.68
CA ALA A 32 -57.15 9.66 24.60
C ALA A 32 -57.85 9.67 25.97
N HIS A 33 -57.13 9.41 27.06
CA HIS A 33 -57.63 9.63 28.43
C HIS A 33 -57.87 11.12 28.71
N GLU A 34 -56.96 12.03 28.32
CA GLU A 34 -57.16 13.47 28.50
C GLU A 34 -58.37 14.00 27.71
N ALA A 35 -58.56 13.52 26.48
CA ALA A 35 -59.74 13.80 25.68
C ALA A 35 -61.03 13.26 26.32
N LEU A 36 -61.00 12.06 26.93
CA LEU A 36 -62.16 11.50 27.64
C LEU A 36 -62.45 12.21 28.97
N ALA A 37 -61.43 12.61 29.74
CA ALA A 37 -61.58 13.34 30.99
C ALA A 37 -62.07 14.79 30.76
N GLY A 38 -61.54 15.46 29.74
CA GLY A 38 -62.08 16.74 29.26
C GLY A 38 -63.51 16.58 28.73
N SER A 39 -63.76 15.53 27.96
CA SER A 39 -65.08 15.19 27.45
C SER A 39 -66.08 14.90 28.57
N SER A 40 -65.74 14.17 29.64
CA SER A 40 -66.67 13.86 30.73
C SER A 40 -67.14 15.12 31.46
N SER A 41 -66.24 16.07 31.71
CA SER A 41 -66.56 17.39 32.29
C SER A 41 -67.47 18.20 31.35
N VAL A 42 -67.14 18.22 30.06
CA VAL A 42 -67.96 18.88 29.01
C VAL A 42 -69.32 18.21 28.87
N GLN A 43 -69.40 16.88 28.95
CA GLN A 43 -70.62 16.10 28.85
C GLN A 43 -71.54 16.35 30.04
N THR A 44 -71.02 16.38 31.27
CA THR A 44 -71.80 16.75 32.45
C THR A 44 -72.35 18.17 32.31
N MET A 45 -71.54 19.14 31.89
CA MET A 45 -71.99 20.52 31.65
C MET A 45 -73.04 20.63 30.53
N VAL A 46 -72.82 19.99 29.38
CA VAL A 46 -73.74 19.99 28.24
C VAL A 46 -75.03 19.24 28.59
N GLN A 47 -74.96 18.12 29.34
CA GLN A 47 -76.15 17.47 29.87
C GLN A 47 -76.92 18.42 30.78
N THR A 48 -76.29 19.07 31.77
CA THR A 48 -76.96 20.04 32.65
C THR A 48 -77.70 21.12 31.84
N LEU A 49 -77.05 21.73 30.84
CA LEU A 49 -77.69 22.70 29.93
C LEU A 49 -78.87 22.11 29.13
N ILE A 50 -78.76 20.85 28.69
CA ILE A 50 -79.82 20.12 27.99
C ILE A 50 -80.99 19.77 28.93
N ARG A 51 -80.77 19.60 30.24
CA ARG A 51 -81.84 19.33 31.24
C ARG A 51 -82.55 20.61 31.70
N GLU A 52 -81.78 21.65 32.00
CA GLU A 52 -82.30 22.92 32.53
C GLU A 52 -83.31 23.58 31.59
N ARG A 53 -83.05 23.60 30.27
CA ARG A 53 -83.94 24.26 29.31
C ARG A 53 -85.35 23.62 29.25
N PRO A 54 -85.50 22.31 29.02
CA PRO A 54 -86.78 21.60 29.17
C PRO A 54 -87.46 21.85 30.51
N ARG A 55 -86.71 21.74 31.62
CA ARG A 55 -87.26 21.92 32.97
C ARG A 55 -87.80 23.32 33.19
N LEU A 56 -87.03 24.36 32.88
CA LEU A 56 -87.47 25.76 33.01
C LEU A 56 -88.67 26.06 32.11
N LEU A 57 -88.73 25.49 30.90
CA LEU A 57 -89.87 25.63 29.99
C LEU A 57 -91.12 24.95 30.57
N THR A 58 -91.04 23.68 30.94
CA THR A 58 -92.18 22.93 31.50
C THR A 58 -92.64 23.48 32.86
N GLU A 59 -91.73 23.87 33.76
CA GLU A 59 -92.08 24.51 35.04
C GLU A 59 -92.70 25.90 34.87
N SER A 60 -92.15 26.74 33.98
CA SER A 60 -92.70 28.08 33.72
C SER A 60 -94.09 27.98 33.13
N PHE A 61 -94.29 27.02 32.21
CA PHE A 61 -95.55 26.79 31.54
C PHE A 61 -96.62 26.17 32.47
N ALA A 62 -96.24 25.24 33.34
CA ALA A 62 -97.15 24.65 34.33
C ALA A 62 -97.65 25.65 35.40
N LYS A 63 -96.98 26.79 35.52
CA LYS A 63 -97.32 27.90 36.43
C LYS A 63 -98.09 29.05 35.73
N ASP A 64 -98.41 28.93 34.45
CA ASP A 64 -99.16 29.94 33.70
C ASP A 64 -100.65 29.96 34.15
N PRO A 65 -101.19 31.10 34.63
CA PRO A 65 -102.59 31.19 35.05
C PRO A 65 -103.60 30.87 33.95
N TYR A 66 -103.30 31.14 32.67
CA TYR A 66 -104.19 30.81 31.56
C TYR A 66 -104.28 29.29 31.35
N VAL A 67 -103.16 28.58 31.52
CA VAL A 67 -103.07 27.13 31.42
C VAL A 67 -103.87 26.46 32.54
N ALA A 68 -103.69 26.93 33.78
CA ALA A 68 -104.41 26.39 34.92
C ALA A 68 -105.94 26.62 34.83
N GLU A 69 -106.37 27.80 34.37
CA GLU A 69 -107.79 28.10 34.19
C GLU A 69 -108.44 27.26 33.08
N TYR A 70 -107.74 27.06 31.94
CA TYR A 70 -108.22 26.23 30.84
C TYR A 70 -108.38 24.76 31.25
N ILE A 71 -107.39 24.20 31.95
CA ILE A 71 -107.46 22.82 32.45
C ILE A 71 -108.59 22.67 33.48
N ALA A 72 -108.73 23.61 34.42
CA ALA A 72 -109.80 23.58 35.42
C ALA A 72 -111.20 23.60 34.79
N GLN A 73 -111.39 24.33 33.68
CA GLN A 73 -112.65 24.34 32.92
C GLN A 73 -112.89 23.02 32.17
N ALA A 74 -111.86 22.46 31.54
CA ALA A 74 -111.97 21.20 30.80
C ALA A 74 -112.22 19.98 31.73
N SER A 75 -111.49 19.88 32.86
CA SER A 75 -111.68 18.80 33.85
C SER A 75 -113.05 18.85 34.56
N GLY A 76 -113.77 19.97 34.49
CA GLY A 76 -115.10 20.15 35.08
C GLY A 76 -116.27 19.51 34.31
N GLY A 77 -116.01 18.88 33.17
CA GLY A 77 -117.04 18.22 32.34
C GLY A 77 -116.87 18.38 30.82
N GLY A 78 -115.67 18.71 30.35
CA GLY A 78 -115.34 18.88 28.93
C GLY A 78 -114.85 17.60 28.25
N ASP A 79 -114.91 17.60 26.92
CA ASP A 79 -114.52 16.49 26.05
C ASP A 79 -112.99 16.40 25.93
N GLY A 80 -112.40 15.23 26.20
CA GLY A 80 -110.92 15.03 26.26
C GLY A 80 -110.19 15.38 24.96
N SER A 81 -110.92 15.35 23.84
CA SER A 81 -110.51 15.83 22.52
C SER A 81 -109.92 17.26 22.53
N SER A 82 -110.53 18.18 23.28
CA SER A 82 -110.11 19.59 23.30
C SER A 82 -108.79 19.81 24.04
N LEU A 83 -108.53 19.02 25.10
CA LEU A 83 -107.25 19.04 25.80
C LEU A 83 -106.13 18.40 24.95
N LEU A 84 -106.46 17.37 24.17
CA LEU A 84 -105.53 16.72 23.25
C LEU A 84 -105.05 17.68 22.14
N ASP A 85 -105.98 18.40 21.49
CA ASP A 85 -105.66 19.34 20.42
C ASP A 85 -104.75 20.48 20.92
N LEU A 86 -105.08 21.04 22.09
CA LEU A 86 -104.29 22.09 22.74
C LEU A 86 -102.85 21.64 23.02
N LEU A 87 -102.68 20.45 23.61
CA LEU A 87 -101.38 19.85 23.89
C LEU A 87 -100.58 19.57 22.61
N SER A 88 -101.23 18.93 21.62
CA SER A 88 -100.55 18.39 20.44
C SER A 88 -100.23 19.46 19.40
N ASP A 89 -101.09 20.47 19.23
CA ASP A 89 -100.98 21.39 18.10
C ASP A 89 -100.45 22.79 18.49
N GLU A 90 -100.72 23.27 19.70
CA GLU A 90 -100.17 24.55 20.18
C GLU A 90 -98.97 24.37 21.12
N TRP A 91 -99.10 23.53 22.15
CA TRP A 91 -98.05 23.43 23.18
C TRP A 91 -96.84 22.64 22.69
N GLN A 92 -97.04 21.57 21.93
CA GLN A 92 -95.95 20.80 21.34
C GLN A 92 -95.04 21.69 20.47
N LYS A 93 -95.61 22.63 19.70
CA LYS A 93 -94.84 23.59 18.88
C LYS A 93 -94.11 24.65 19.69
N LYS A 94 -94.65 25.07 20.84
CA LYS A 94 -94.02 26.09 21.72
C LYS A 94 -92.94 25.51 22.64
N LEU A 95 -93.17 24.33 23.21
CA LEU A 95 -92.30 23.70 24.20
C LEU A 95 -91.30 22.72 23.57
N GLY A 96 -91.65 22.09 22.44
CA GLY A 96 -90.76 21.21 21.68
C GLY A 96 -90.63 19.77 22.22
N PHE A 97 -91.60 19.30 23.00
CA PHE A 97 -91.62 17.91 23.49
C PHE A 97 -92.02 16.92 22.37
N ASP A 98 -91.58 15.67 22.48
CA ASP A 98 -91.99 14.59 21.58
C ASP A 98 -93.35 14.01 21.99
N PHE A 99 -93.61 13.94 23.30
CA PHE A 99 -94.94 13.70 23.84
C PHE A 99 -95.16 14.41 25.18
N ALA A 100 -96.43 14.62 25.52
CA ALA A 100 -96.84 15.09 26.84
C ALA A 100 -97.97 14.22 27.40
N ILE A 101 -98.03 14.13 28.73
CA ILE A 101 -99.10 13.47 29.47
C ILE A 101 -99.63 14.47 30.49
N LEU A 102 -100.93 14.73 30.45
CA LEU A 102 -101.64 15.45 31.49
C LEU A 102 -102.20 14.44 32.49
N LEU A 103 -101.88 14.60 33.76
CA LEU A 103 -102.35 13.76 34.85
C LEU A 103 -103.28 14.54 35.77
N ASP A 104 -104.24 13.87 36.39
CA ASP A 104 -104.99 14.42 37.52
C ASP A 104 -104.13 14.48 38.80
N ALA A 105 -104.68 15.07 39.86
CA ALA A 105 -104.00 15.19 41.16
C ALA A 105 -103.72 13.83 41.85
N THR A 106 -104.22 12.70 41.32
CA THR A 106 -103.95 11.34 41.81
C THR A 106 -102.94 10.57 40.96
N GLY A 107 -102.50 11.14 39.83
CA GLY A 107 -101.58 10.49 38.88
C GLY A 107 -102.26 9.66 37.79
N ARG A 108 -103.57 9.83 37.55
CA ARG A 108 -104.26 9.19 36.42
C ARG A 108 -104.18 10.03 35.16
N VAL A 109 -104.02 9.39 34.01
CA VAL A 109 -103.98 10.04 32.69
C VAL A 109 -105.32 10.70 32.40
N LEU A 110 -105.32 12.03 32.27
CA LEU A 110 -106.42 12.80 31.68
C LEU A 110 -106.32 12.77 30.15
N VAL A 111 -105.12 12.94 29.60
CA VAL A 111 -104.83 12.87 28.16
C VAL A 111 -103.34 12.65 27.90
N ARG A 112 -103.01 12.00 26.79
CA ARG A 112 -101.64 11.66 26.37
C ARG A 112 -101.49 11.86 24.86
N THR A 113 -100.51 12.63 24.41
CA THR A 113 -100.42 13.08 23.00
C THR A 113 -99.97 11.99 22.02
N ASP A 114 -99.22 10.98 22.47
CA ASP A 114 -98.67 9.92 21.60
C ASP A 114 -99.52 8.62 21.60
N ARG A 115 -100.44 8.45 22.55
CA ARG A 115 -101.33 7.26 22.63
C ARG A 115 -102.73 7.60 23.09
N LEU A 116 -103.63 7.66 22.11
CA LEU A 116 -105.07 7.85 22.29
C LEU A 116 -105.70 6.64 23.02
N GLY A 117 -106.78 6.89 23.76
CA GLY A 117 -107.53 5.85 24.47
C GLY A 117 -106.85 5.30 25.74
N THR A 118 -105.87 6.03 26.30
CA THR A 118 -105.20 5.71 27.58
C THR A 118 -105.77 6.47 28.77
N GLU A 119 -106.89 7.17 28.59
CA GLU A 119 -107.58 7.95 29.63
C GLU A 119 -107.96 7.08 30.84
N GLY A 120 -107.76 7.61 32.05
CA GLY A 120 -107.97 6.91 33.31
C GLY A 120 -106.88 5.89 33.70
N GLN A 121 -105.88 5.65 32.84
CA GLN A 121 -104.71 4.82 33.19
C GLN A 121 -104.00 5.41 34.41
N ASP A 122 -103.72 4.57 35.41
CA ASP A 122 -103.01 4.96 36.62
C ASP A 122 -101.50 4.94 36.37
N LEU A 123 -100.85 6.11 36.48
CA LEU A 123 -99.40 6.27 36.41
C LEU A 123 -98.79 6.69 37.75
N SER A 124 -99.53 6.65 38.86
CA SER A 124 -99.02 6.97 40.20
C SER A 124 -97.84 6.09 40.65
N GLN A 125 -97.71 4.90 40.08
CA GLN A 125 -96.61 3.95 40.31
C GLN A 125 -95.45 4.11 39.31
N GLN A 126 -95.57 4.99 38.31
CA GLN A 126 -94.47 5.30 37.39
C GLN A 126 -93.43 6.13 38.17
N PRO A 127 -92.13 5.78 38.16
CA PRO A 127 -91.17 6.32 39.13
C PRO A 127 -91.06 7.86 39.16
N LEU A 128 -91.06 8.54 38.01
CA LEU A 128 -90.97 10.01 37.96
C LEU A 128 -92.27 10.67 38.45
N VAL A 129 -93.42 10.09 38.12
CA VAL A 129 -94.74 10.55 38.59
C VAL A 129 -94.88 10.34 40.10
N ALA A 130 -94.46 9.18 40.62
CA ALA A 130 -94.44 8.89 42.06
C ALA A 130 -93.57 9.88 42.86
N GLU A 131 -92.41 10.25 42.31
CA GLU A 131 -91.51 11.25 42.90
C GLU A 131 -92.15 12.65 42.88
N ALA A 132 -92.79 13.06 41.79
CA ALA A 132 -93.49 14.35 41.69
C ALA A 132 -94.70 14.44 42.63
N LEU A 133 -95.48 13.35 42.78
CA LEU A 133 -96.58 13.23 43.74
C LEU A 133 -96.13 13.37 45.20
N SER A 134 -94.86 13.11 45.49
CA SER A 134 -94.31 13.12 46.85
C SER A 134 -93.65 14.44 47.27
N TYR A 135 -93.11 15.22 46.32
CA TYR A 135 -92.26 16.38 46.64
C TYR A 135 -92.67 17.69 45.97
N SER A 136 -92.78 17.75 44.64
CA SER A 136 -93.39 18.87 43.89
C SER A 136 -93.26 18.67 42.37
N ALA A 137 -92.03 18.80 41.86
CA ALA A 137 -91.65 18.52 40.48
C ALA A 137 -90.50 17.51 40.45
N SER A 138 -90.46 16.65 39.44
CA SER A 138 -89.38 15.69 39.22
C SER A 138 -88.82 15.80 37.80
N GLU A 139 -87.57 15.42 37.62
CA GLU A 139 -86.92 15.33 36.31
C GLU A 139 -86.04 14.09 36.23
N GLY A 140 -85.91 13.51 35.04
CA GLY A 140 -85.04 12.38 34.81
C GLY A 140 -85.34 11.64 33.52
N ILE A 141 -84.69 10.50 33.32
CA ILE A 141 -84.90 9.70 32.11
C ILE A 141 -86.14 8.81 32.22
N TRP A 142 -87.06 8.99 31.28
CA TRP A 142 -88.19 8.11 31.01
C TRP A 142 -87.79 7.15 29.87
N GLU A 143 -87.86 5.85 30.10
CA GLU A 143 -87.76 4.85 29.04
C GLU A 143 -89.16 4.43 28.61
N GLU A 144 -89.38 4.37 27.29
CA GLU A 144 -90.58 3.76 26.76
C GLU A 144 -90.37 3.21 25.34
N GLN A 145 -90.77 1.96 25.11
CA GLN A 145 -90.68 1.26 23.82
C GLN A 145 -89.24 1.22 23.23
N GLY A 146 -88.22 1.11 24.07
CA GLY A 146 -86.82 1.07 23.67
C GLY A 146 -86.21 2.44 23.37
N LYS A 147 -86.96 3.53 23.58
CA LYS A 147 -86.50 4.91 23.45
C LYS A 147 -86.29 5.54 24.82
N LEU A 148 -85.30 6.41 24.92
CA LEU A 148 -85.05 7.23 26.11
C LEU A 148 -85.52 8.66 25.85
N TYR A 149 -86.17 9.24 26.84
CA TYR A 149 -86.65 10.62 26.84
C TYR A 149 -86.14 11.32 28.09
N HIS A 150 -85.63 12.55 27.96
CA HIS A 150 -85.50 13.45 29.09
C HIS A 150 -86.90 13.96 29.43
N SER A 151 -87.40 13.63 30.62
CA SER A 151 -88.77 13.93 31.02
C SER A 151 -88.81 14.77 32.29
N VAL A 152 -89.74 15.72 32.29
CA VAL A 152 -90.02 16.63 33.41
C VAL A 152 -91.48 16.46 33.80
N VAL A 153 -91.74 16.23 35.08
CA VAL A 153 -93.09 16.16 35.65
C VAL A 153 -93.27 17.38 36.54
N ALA A 154 -94.06 18.36 36.09
CA ALA A 154 -94.31 19.60 36.81
C ALA A 154 -95.75 19.64 37.37
N PRO A 155 -95.96 20.16 38.60
CA PRO A 155 -97.28 20.30 39.19
C PRO A 155 -98.03 21.47 38.57
N LEU A 156 -99.26 21.22 38.12
CA LEU A 156 -100.17 22.22 37.58
C LEU A 156 -101.07 22.72 38.71
N SER A 157 -100.99 24.01 39.04
CA SER A 157 -101.75 24.59 40.15
C SER A 157 -102.37 25.92 39.76
N ARG A 158 -103.61 26.17 40.20
CA ARG A 158 -104.33 27.44 39.93
C ARG A 158 -103.83 28.58 40.80
N ASP A 159 -103.38 28.25 42.00
CA ASP A 159 -102.76 29.14 42.98
C ASP A 159 -101.78 28.33 43.84
N ARG A 160 -101.26 28.90 44.94
CA ARG A 160 -100.30 28.21 45.83
C ARG A 160 -100.88 27.04 46.64
N PHE A 161 -102.19 26.82 46.62
CA PHE A 161 -102.90 25.86 47.46
C PHE A 161 -103.77 24.87 46.67
N THR A 162 -104.07 25.18 45.40
CA THR A 162 -104.99 24.41 44.55
C THR A 162 -104.23 23.67 43.43
N LEU A 163 -103.80 22.44 43.73
CA LEU A 163 -103.25 21.49 42.74
C LEU A 163 -104.38 20.98 41.83
N LEU A 164 -104.20 21.11 40.51
CA LEU A 164 -105.12 20.59 39.49
C LEU A 164 -104.66 19.22 38.96
N GLY A 165 -103.35 19.00 38.91
CA GLY A 165 -102.76 17.80 38.31
C GLY A 165 -101.27 17.95 38.03
N TYR A 166 -100.74 17.17 37.10
CA TYR A 166 -99.33 17.22 36.69
C TYR A 166 -99.17 17.19 35.17
N LEU A 167 -98.19 17.95 34.65
CA LEU A 167 -97.77 17.90 33.25
C LEU A 167 -96.46 17.12 33.16
N VAL A 168 -96.51 15.96 32.51
CA VAL A 168 -95.32 15.26 32.02
C VAL A 168 -94.98 15.82 30.63
N SER A 169 -93.76 16.32 30.44
CA SER A 169 -93.21 16.68 29.13
C SER A 169 -91.98 15.80 28.85
N ALA A 170 -91.96 15.10 27.72
CA ALA A 170 -90.92 14.14 27.36
C ALA A 170 -90.21 14.52 26.06
N PHE A 171 -88.88 14.59 26.10
CA PHE A 171 -88.01 15.04 24.99
C PHE A 171 -87.08 13.89 24.59
N GLN A 172 -87.21 13.37 23.37
CA GLN A 172 -86.51 12.16 22.96
C GLN A 172 -85.00 12.41 22.84
N ILE A 173 -84.20 11.48 23.36
CA ILE A 173 -82.78 11.41 23.05
C ILE A 173 -82.65 10.92 21.60
N THR A 174 -82.07 11.75 20.73
CA THR A 174 -81.95 11.49 19.30
C THR A 174 -80.48 11.44 18.86
N PRO A 175 -80.17 10.92 17.66
CA PRO A 175 -78.83 11.06 17.07
C PRO A 175 -78.37 12.52 16.95
N ALA A 176 -79.29 13.49 16.81
CA ALA A 176 -78.93 14.91 16.85
C ALA A 176 -78.37 15.32 18.23
N SER A 177 -78.98 14.86 19.33
CA SER A 177 -78.48 15.07 20.69
C SER A 177 -77.07 14.49 20.87
N ALA A 178 -76.81 13.29 20.35
CA ALA A 178 -75.49 12.66 20.41
C ALA A 178 -74.44 13.42 19.59
N ARG A 179 -74.79 13.90 18.39
CA ARG A 179 -73.88 14.70 17.55
C ARG A 179 -73.52 16.04 18.16
N SER A 180 -74.48 16.79 18.71
CA SER A 180 -74.16 18.06 19.37
C SER A 180 -73.24 17.89 20.58
N ILE A 181 -73.33 16.77 21.33
CA ILE A 181 -72.39 16.47 22.40
C ILE A 181 -71.01 16.11 21.80
N SER A 182 -70.96 15.33 20.72
CA SER A 182 -69.71 14.95 20.04
C SER A 182 -68.98 16.14 19.42
N GLU A 183 -69.70 17.07 18.79
CA GLU A 183 -69.16 18.30 18.20
C GLU A 183 -68.47 19.21 19.24
N ILE A 184 -69.00 19.25 20.47
CA ILE A 184 -68.43 20.06 21.56
C ILE A 184 -67.32 19.31 22.32
N SER A 185 -67.46 17.99 22.49
CA SER A 185 -66.54 17.18 23.31
C SER A 185 -65.40 16.50 22.54
N GLY A 186 -65.46 16.46 21.20
CA GLY A 186 -64.46 15.81 20.33
C GLY A 186 -64.51 14.27 20.31
N THR A 187 -65.23 13.64 21.25
CA THR A 187 -65.40 12.19 21.37
C THR A 187 -66.65 11.70 20.67
N ASP A 188 -66.65 10.46 20.18
CA ASP A 188 -67.89 9.82 19.71
C ASP A 188 -68.79 9.49 20.90
N VAL A 189 -70.12 9.57 20.75
CA VAL A 189 -71.08 9.42 21.84
C VAL A 189 -72.16 8.40 21.47
N ALA A 190 -72.44 7.46 22.38
CA ALA A 190 -73.55 6.52 22.27
C ALA A 190 -74.44 6.57 23.52
N PHE A 191 -75.75 6.63 23.31
CA PHE A 191 -76.77 6.49 24.36
C PHE A 191 -77.29 5.07 24.39
N VAL A 192 -77.37 4.47 25.58
CA VAL A 192 -77.79 3.08 25.80
C VAL A 192 -78.94 3.03 26.79
N SER A 193 -80.00 2.28 26.47
CA SER A 193 -81.07 1.93 27.40
C SER A 193 -80.71 0.67 28.17
N LEU A 194 -80.99 0.67 29.48
CA LEU A 194 -80.77 -0.45 30.41
C LEU A 194 -82.09 -1.06 30.94
N ALA A 195 -83.25 -0.49 30.59
CA ALA A 195 -84.55 -0.91 31.14
C ALA A 195 -85.08 -2.25 30.58
N GLY A 196 -84.54 -2.74 29.46
CA GLY A 196 -84.94 -3.99 28.81
C GLY A 196 -84.18 -5.23 29.30
N GLN A 197 -84.56 -6.42 28.79
CA GLN A 197 -83.85 -7.68 29.10
C GLN A 197 -82.39 -7.72 28.58
N GLU A 198 -82.07 -6.92 27.56
CA GLU A 198 -80.72 -6.71 27.04
C GLU A 198 -80.49 -5.21 26.81
N PRO A 199 -79.29 -4.66 27.10
CA PRO A 199 -78.96 -3.28 26.78
C PRO A 199 -79.02 -3.01 25.27
N GLN A 200 -79.58 -1.86 24.88
CA GLN A 200 -79.73 -1.46 23.47
C GLN A 200 -79.22 -0.05 23.23
N VAL A 201 -78.54 0.16 22.10
CA VAL A 201 -78.10 1.49 21.66
C VAL A 201 -79.30 2.25 21.08
N VAL A 202 -79.55 3.45 21.59
CA VAL A 202 -80.74 4.27 21.31
C VAL A 202 -80.41 5.40 20.32
N ALA A 203 -79.22 6.02 20.47
CA ALA A 203 -78.75 7.09 19.61
C ALA A 203 -77.21 7.12 19.60
N THR A 204 -76.59 7.54 18.49
CA THR A 204 -75.13 7.70 18.38
C THR A 204 -74.74 8.92 17.56
N SER A 205 -73.50 9.39 17.70
CA SER A 205 -72.94 10.56 17.00
C SER A 205 -72.37 10.26 15.61
N ASP A 206 -73.04 9.42 14.81
CA ASP A 206 -72.58 8.92 13.50
C ASP A 206 -71.41 7.89 13.54
N LEU A 207 -71.45 6.95 14.50
CA LEU A 207 -70.51 5.81 14.55
C LEU A 207 -70.57 4.94 13.27
N PRO A 208 -69.42 4.45 12.74
CA PRO A 208 -69.41 3.52 11.61
C PRO A 208 -70.18 2.23 11.92
N ALA A 209 -70.93 1.71 10.94
CA ALA A 209 -71.81 0.54 11.12
C ALA A 209 -71.09 -0.71 11.70
N ALA A 210 -69.83 -0.94 11.32
CA ALA A 210 -69.02 -2.04 11.87
C ALA A 210 -68.65 -1.82 13.35
N THR A 211 -68.41 -0.57 13.76
CA THR A 211 -68.14 -0.17 15.14
C THR A 211 -69.41 -0.30 15.97
N LEU A 212 -70.55 0.21 15.48
CA LEU A 212 -71.86 0.08 16.12
C LEU A 212 -72.25 -1.38 16.36
N GLY A 213 -72.20 -2.23 15.33
CA GLY A 213 -72.46 -3.67 15.46
C GLY A 213 -71.44 -4.42 16.31
N SER A 214 -70.29 -3.81 16.66
CA SER A 214 -69.35 -4.35 17.64
C SER A 214 -69.67 -3.88 19.06
N LEU A 215 -70.10 -2.62 19.21
CA LEU A 215 -70.56 -2.05 20.48
C LEU A 215 -71.82 -2.77 20.99
N GLU A 216 -72.80 -3.04 20.12
CA GLU A 216 -73.99 -3.84 20.47
C GLU A 216 -73.63 -5.25 20.95
N ARG A 217 -72.64 -5.90 20.33
CA ARG A 217 -72.13 -7.21 20.78
C ARG A 217 -71.41 -7.12 22.12
N ALA A 218 -70.63 -6.06 22.35
CA ALA A 218 -69.96 -5.80 23.63
C ALA A 218 -70.96 -5.51 24.76
N LEU A 219 -72.09 -4.85 24.45
CA LEU A 219 -73.20 -4.59 25.38
C LEU A 219 -73.96 -5.86 25.78
N ARG A 220 -74.23 -6.76 24.83
CA ARG A 220 -74.91 -8.05 25.11
C ARG A 220 -74.04 -9.08 25.82
N ALA A 221 -72.72 -8.88 25.83
CA ALA A 221 -71.77 -9.78 26.50
C ALA A 221 -71.85 -9.61 28.04
N LYS A 222 -72.69 -10.43 28.70
CA LYS A 222 -73.01 -10.32 30.14
C LYS A 222 -71.82 -10.24 31.11
N ASN A 223 -70.65 -10.79 30.74
CA ASN A 223 -69.41 -10.75 31.54
C ASN A 223 -68.32 -9.82 30.93
N GLY A 224 -68.66 -8.99 29.95
CA GLY A 224 -67.74 -8.08 29.27
C GLY A 224 -67.21 -6.96 30.17
N ALA A 225 -66.17 -6.25 29.70
CA ALA A 225 -65.69 -5.04 30.36
C ALA A 225 -66.79 -3.96 30.45
N LEU A 226 -67.52 -3.75 29.34
CA LEU A 226 -68.60 -2.78 29.26
C LEU A 226 -69.80 -3.12 30.17
N ALA A 227 -70.21 -4.38 30.22
CA ALA A 227 -71.27 -4.83 31.14
C ALA A 227 -70.88 -4.62 32.62
N ARG A 228 -69.62 -4.85 32.97
CA ARG A 228 -69.11 -4.59 34.34
C ARG A 228 -69.02 -3.09 34.64
N ALA A 229 -68.58 -2.26 33.69
CA ALA A 229 -68.54 -0.81 33.85
C ALA A 229 -69.94 -0.22 34.03
N LEU A 230 -70.93 -0.65 33.23
CA LEU A 230 -72.33 -0.26 33.37
C LEU A 230 -72.93 -0.68 34.73
N ALA A 231 -72.53 -1.85 35.24
CA ALA A 231 -72.96 -2.31 36.57
C ALA A 231 -72.25 -1.58 37.73
N ALA A 232 -71.00 -1.14 37.54
CA ALA A 232 -70.23 -0.39 38.54
C ALA A 232 -70.60 1.11 38.58
N ALA A 233 -70.93 1.69 37.42
CA ALA A 233 -71.42 3.06 37.28
C ALA A 233 -72.88 3.24 37.77
N ALA A 234 -73.55 2.16 38.18
CA ALA A 234 -74.85 2.25 38.82
C ALA A 234 -74.71 2.89 40.22
N PRO A 235 -75.33 4.04 40.51
CA PRO A 235 -75.21 4.69 41.81
C PRO A 235 -75.75 3.78 42.93
N ALA A 236 -75.06 3.78 44.06
CA ALA A 236 -75.51 3.07 45.26
C ALA A 236 -76.89 3.58 45.72
N PRO A 237 -77.79 2.70 46.19
CA PRO A 237 -79.12 3.11 46.64
C PRO A 237 -79.01 4.09 47.81
N LYS A 238 -79.72 5.22 47.72
CA LYS A 238 -79.86 6.17 48.84
C LYS A 238 -80.73 5.55 49.93
N GLU A 239 -80.12 4.96 50.94
CA GLU A 239 -80.84 4.53 52.15
C GLU A 239 -81.20 5.74 53.02
N GLY A 240 -82.50 6.06 53.09
CA GLY A 240 -83.07 7.06 54.00
C GLY A 240 -83.04 8.49 53.46
N GLY A 241 -84.19 9.16 53.49
CA GLY A 241 -84.35 10.55 53.05
C GLY A 241 -83.66 11.55 53.97
N ALA A 242 -82.40 11.87 53.68
CA ALA A 242 -81.69 13.02 54.21
C ALA A 242 -81.47 14.07 53.11
N GLU A 243 -81.59 15.35 53.47
CA GLU A 243 -81.46 16.48 52.55
C GLU A 243 -80.06 16.52 51.89
N ALA A 244 -80.01 17.04 50.66
CA ALA A 244 -78.79 17.09 49.88
C ALA A 244 -77.76 18.08 50.46
N GLY A 245 -76.82 17.56 51.24
CA GLY A 245 -75.59 18.27 51.55
C GLY A 245 -74.72 18.45 50.31
N GLU A 246 -74.23 19.68 50.09
CA GLU A 246 -73.22 19.98 49.08
C GLU A 246 -71.97 19.11 49.32
N GLY A 247 -71.67 18.19 48.39
CA GLY A 247 -70.60 17.20 48.56
C GLY A 247 -70.97 15.74 48.23
N ALA A 248 -72.10 15.49 47.58
CA ALA A 248 -72.34 14.19 46.94
C ALA A 248 -71.23 13.94 45.89
N ALA A 249 -70.46 12.86 46.07
CA ALA A 249 -69.40 12.49 45.14
C ALA A 249 -69.97 12.31 43.73
N GLU A 250 -69.34 12.92 42.74
CA GLU A 250 -69.70 12.74 41.33
C GLU A 250 -69.61 11.24 40.97
N PRO A 251 -70.53 10.72 40.13
CA PRO A 251 -70.50 9.31 39.74
C PRO A 251 -69.17 9.00 39.05
N GLU A 252 -68.41 8.06 39.63
CA GLU A 252 -67.07 7.71 39.17
C GLU A 252 -67.13 7.19 37.73
N VAL A 253 -66.60 7.99 36.80
CA VAL A 253 -66.64 7.70 35.36
C VAL A 253 -65.76 6.49 35.09
N ALA A 254 -66.39 5.36 34.79
CA ALA A 254 -65.68 4.11 34.55
C ALA A 254 -65.05 4.12 33.15
N GLU A 255 -63.76 4.44 33.08
CA GLU A 255 -62.95 4.30 31.87
C GLU A 255 -62.54 2.83 31.65
N ILE A 256 -62.75 2.33 30.42
CA ILE A 256 -62.42 0.96 30.02
C ILE A 256 -61.82 0.89 28.61
N ASP A 257 -60.84 0.01 28.45
CA ASP A 257 -60.36 -0.40 27.12
C ASP A 257 -61.39 -1.32 26.45
N LEU A 258 -61.74 -1.04 25.20
CA LEU A 258 -62.61 -1.86 24.34
C LEU A 258 -61.95 -2.15 22.99
N GLU A 259 -62.29 -3.30 22.39
CA GLU A 259 -61.96 -3.60 21.00
C GLU A 259 -63.25 -3.60 20.17
N LEU A 260 -63.39 -2.63 19.27
CA LEU A 260 -64.57 -2.46 18.42
C LEU A 260 -64.14 -2.50 16.96
N ALA A 261 -64.77 -3.37 16.16
CA ALA A 261 -64.42 -3.62 14.76
C ALA A 261 -62.95 -4.01 14.49
N GLY A 262 -62.23 -4.56 15.49
CA GLY A 262 -60.80 -4.88 15.41
C GLY A 262 -59.88 -3.68 15.67
N GLU A 263 -60.42 -2.58 16.20
CA GLU A 263 -59.65 -1.39 16.58
C GLU A 263 -59.73 -1.17 18.10
N PRO A 264 -58.66 -0.66 18.74
CA PRO A 264 -58.68 -0.29 20.15
C PRO A 264 -59.35 1.07 20.35
N TRP A 265 -60.29 1.10 21.29
CA TRP A 265 -61.02 2.27 21.76
C TRP A 265 -60.89 2.37 23.28
N ILE A 266 -60.90 3.58 23.81
CA ILE A 266 -61.14 3.82 25.23
C ILE A 266 -62.57 4.34 25.35
N ALA A 267 -63.33 3.81 26.30
CA ALA A 267 -64.71 4.18 26.54
C ALA A 267 -64.88 4.70 27.97
N ALA A 268 -65.53 5.85 28.12
CA ALA A 268 -65.93 6.40 29.42
C ALA A 268 -67.44 6.23 29.58
N VAL A 269 -67.87 5.57 30.66
CA VAL A 269 -69.28 5.24 30.91
C VAL A 269 -69.85 6.11 32.02
N SER A 270 -70.90 6.88 31.71
CA SER A 270 -71.61 7.76 32.64
C SER A 270 -73.08 7.32 32.75
N PRO A 271 -73.62 7.11 33.98
CA PRO A 271 -74.99 6.64 34.14
C PRO A 271 -76.01 7.73 33.82
N LEU A 272 -77.16 7.33 33.27
CA LEU A 272 -78.32 8.19 33.08
C LEU A 272 -79.40 7.82 34.09
N ALA A 273 -79.51 8.65 35.12
CA ALA A 273 -80.48 8.50 36.19
C ALA A 273 -81.92 8.76 35.70
N GLY A 274 -82.81 7.84 36.03
CA GLY A 274 -84.24 8.11 36.16
C GLY A 274 -84.57 8.59 37.57
N ALA A 275 -85.84 8.45 37.96
CA ALA A 275 -86.34 8.77 39.30
C ALA A 275 -85.57 8.05 40.42
N GLU A 276 -85.53 8.68 41.60
CA GLU A 276 -84.81 8.21 42.79
C GLU A 276 -83.30 7.97 42.58
N GLY A 277 -82.74 8.37 41.43
CA GLY A 277 -81.35 8.14 41.05
C GLY A 277 -81.05 6.77 40.40
N LYS A 278 -82.05 5.92 40.17
CA LYS A 278 -81.82 4.58 39.57
C LYS A 278 -81.37 4.72 38.10
N PRO A 279 -80.34 3.97 37.63
CA PRO A 279 -79.86 4.08 36.26
C PRO A 279 -80.84 3.41 35.29
N VAL A 280 -81.45 4.21 34.40
CA VAL A 280 -82.39 3.74 33.35
C VAL A 280 -81.67 3.60 32.01
N GLY A 281 -80.56 4.32 31.84
CA GLY A 281 -79.67 4.22 30.69
C GLY A 281 -78.22 4.59 31.06
N ALA A 282 -77.39 4.74 30.04
CA ALA A 282 -76.04 5.27 30.16
C ALA A 282 -75.63 6.06 28.90
N THR A 283 -74.73 7.02 29.08
CA THR A 283 -73.94 7.62 27.99
C THR A 283 -72.58 6.94 27.97
N ILE A 284 -72.15 6.54 26.78
CA ILE A 284 -70.81 5.99 26.53
C ILE A 284 -70.09 6.99 25.62
N ALA A 285 -69.07 7.66 26.15
CA ALA A 285 -68.10 8.40 25.36
C ALA A 285 -67.06 7.43 24.80
N LEU A 286 -66.65 7.61 23.55
CA LEU A 286 -65.78 6.71 22.82
C LEU A 286 -64.65 7.51 22.15
N ALA A 287 -63.41 7.20 22.51
CA ALA A 287 -62.21 7.74 21.89
C ALA A 287 -61.48 6.64 21.11
N SER A 288 -61.34 6.82 19.80
CA SER A 288 -60.60 5.89 18.94
C SER A 288 -59.11 6.14 19.09
N LEU A 289 -58.40 5.20 19.74
CA LEU A 289 -56.94 5.26 19.84
C LEU A 289 -56.29 5.24 18.44
N ARG A 290 -56.98 4.67 17.43
CA ARG A 290 -56.54 4.67 16.03
C ARG A 290 -56.63 6.06 15.38
N LYS A 291 -57.64 6.86 15.71
CA LYS A 291 -57.84 8.23 15.23
C LYS A 291 -56.77 9.16 15.80
N GLU A 292 -56.52 9.07 17.11
CA GLU A 292 -55.45 9.84 17.79
C GLU A 292 -54.05 9.43 17.31
N LEU A 293 -53.78 8.12 17.17
CA LEU A 293 -52.55 7.63 16.53
C LEU A 293 -52.46 8.00 15.04
N GLY A 294 -53.54 8.49 14.41
CA GLY A 294 -53.55 8.86 12.99
C GLY A 294 -52.52 9.94 12.66
N ALA A 295 -52.46 11.00 13.48
CA ALA A 295 -51.47 12.08 13.34
C ALA A 295 -50.03 11.59 13.59
N TYR A 296 -49.85 10.62 14.48
CA TYR A 296 -48.53 10.07 14.83
C TYR A 296 -48.08 8.90 13.94
N ARG A 297 -48.97 8.30 13.15
CA ARG A 297 -48.65 7.18 12.26
C ARG A 297 -47.73 7.57 11.11
N GLU A 298 -47.88 8.78 10.59
CA GLU A 298 -46.96 9.30 9.59
C GLU A 298 -45.56 9.45 10.20
N ILE A 299 -45.47 9.95 11.44
CA ILE A 299 -44.21 10.03 12.20
C ILE A 299 -43.64 8.64 12.49
N GLU A 300 -44.43 7.67 12.95
CA GLU A 300 -43.98 6.29 13.21
C GLU A 300 -43.51 5.61 11.91
N THR A 301 -44.21 5.81 10.80
CA THR A 301 -43.83 5.26 9.48
C THR A 301 -42.54 5.89 8.97
N ILE A 302 -42.42 7.22 9.03
CA ILE A 302 -41.19 7.95 8.66
C ILE A 302 -40.03 7.51 9.56
N LEU A 303 -40.25 7.34 10.87
CA LEU A 303 -39.23 6.90 11.82
C LEU A 303 -38.76 5.48 11.56
N ILE A 304 -39.67 4.55 11.25
CA ILE A 304 -39.34 3.16 10.88
C ILE A 304 -38.56 3.14 9.57
N ILE A 305 -38.98 3.89 8.55
CA ILE A 305 -38.29 3.99 7.26
C ILE A 305 -36.91 4.64 7.43
N ALA A 306 -36.80 5.75 8.17
CA ALA A 306 -35.55 6.44 8.44
C ALA A 306 -34.61 5.60 9.31
N GLY A 307 -35.14 4.83 10.26
CA GLY A 307 -34.41 3.85 11.07
C GLY A 307 -33.87 2.72 10.21
N LEU A 308 -34.70 2.08 9.38
CA LEU A 308 -34.26 1.06 8.42
C LEU A 308 -33.22 1.61 7.43
N ALA A 309 -33.44 2.80 6.88
CA ALA A 309 -32.49 3.45 5.99
C ALA A 309 -31.16 3.76 6.70
N SER A 310 -31.19 4.19 7.96
CA SER A 310 -30.01 4.45 8.78
C SER A 310 -29.28 3.17 9.21
N ALA A 311 -30.00 2.09 9.46
CA ALA A 311 -29.42 0.77 9.75
C ALA A 311 -28.79 0.15 8.48
N LEU A 312 -29.43 0.29 7.31
CA LEU A 312 -28.90 -0.15 6.02
C LEU A 312 -27.70 0.69 5.58
N LEU A 313 -27.79 2.03 5.67
CA LEU A 313 -26.70 2.95 5.33
C LEU A 313 -25.54 2.80 6.31
N GLY A 314 -25.83 2.72 7.62
CA GLY A 314 -24.84 2.45 8.67
C GLY A 314 -24.20 1.08 8.51
N GLY A 315 -24.96 0.07 8.09
CA GLY A 315 -24.44 -1.25 7.73
C GLY A 315 -23.55 -1.21 6.48
N ALA A 316 -23.96 -0.53 5.41
CA ALA A 316 -23.15 -0.34 4.21
C ALA A 316 -21.87 0.44 4.51
N LEU A 317 -21.94 1.49 5.34
CA LEU A 317 -20.80 2.28 5.78
C LEU A 317 -19.87 1.49 6.70
N ALA A 318 -20.41 0.71 7.64
CA ALA A 318 -19.63 -0.19 8.51
C ALA A 318 -18.98 -1.32 7.70
N PHE A 319 -19.66 -1.84 6.67
CA PHE A 319 -19.09 -2.81 5.73
C PHE A 319 -17.96 -2.18 4.90
N ALA A 320 -18.18 -0.99 4.35
CA ALA A 320 -17.18 -0.26 3.57
C ALA A 320 -15.96 0.12 4.42
N LEU A 321 -16.16 0.61 5.65
CA LEU A 321 -15.10 0.89 6.62
C LEU A 321 -14.37 -0.38 7.03
N ALA A 322 -15.08 -1.46 7.36
CA ALA A 322 -14.47 -2.74 7.69
C ALA A 322 -13.69 -3.33 6.51
N ARG A 323 -14.18 -3.23 5.27
CA ARG A 323 -13.40 -3.58 4.07
C ARG A 323 -12.17 -2.67 3.93
N ARG A 324 -12.33 -1.36 4.12
CA ARG A 324 -11.23 -0.39 3.99
C ARG A 324 -10.15 -0.56 5.07
N THR A 325 -10.47 -1.09 6.25
CA THR A 325 -9.49 -1.35 7.32
C THR A 325 -8.95 -2.79 7.31
N LEU A 326 -9.81 -3.81 7.11
CA LEU A 326 -9.37 -5.20 7.07
C LEU A 326 -8.77 -5.61 5.72
N ALA A 327 -9.21 -5.12 4.56
CA ALA A 327 -8.69 -5.61 3.29
C ALA A 327 -7.15 -5.44 3.17
N PRO A 328 -6.55 -4.29 3.57
CA PRO A 328 -5.09 -4.17 3.63
C PRO A 328 -4.46 -5.14 4.65
N LEU A 329 -5.10 -5.37 5.81
CA LEU A 329 -4.60 -6.32 6.82
C LEU A 329 -4.65 -7.77 6.33
N THR A 330 -5.71 -8.18 5.63
CA THR A 330 -5.76 -9.49 4.98
C THR A 330 -4.80 -9.58 3.82
N GLN A 331 -4.59 -8.53 3.02
CA GLN A 331 -3.57 -8.49 1.97
C GLN A 331 -2.17 -8.66 2.56
N LEU A 332 -1.86 -7.97 3.66
CA LEU A 332 -0.59 -8.13 4.38
C LEU A 332 -0.47 -9.53 5.00
N ALA A 333 -1.54 -10.08 5.58
CA ALA A 333 -1.53 -11.43 6.13
C ALA A 333 -1.38 -12.52 5.04
N THR A 334 -2.05 -12.38 3.89
CA THR A 334 -1.87 -13.29 2.75
C THR A 334 -0.51 -13.12 2.10
N ALA A 335 0.01 -11.89 2.01
CA ALA A 335 1.36 -11.64 1.51
C ALA A 335 2.43 -12.20 2.47
N ALA A 336 2.21 -12.12 3.79
CA ALA A 336 3.07 -12.73 4.79
C ALA A 336 3.02 -14.27 4.75
N GLU A 337 1.85 -14.86 4.57
CA GLU A 337 1.70 -16.30 4.46
C GLU A 337 2.24 -16.82 3.11
N ALA A 338 2.07 -16.08 2.02
CA ALA A 338 2.70 -16.35 0.72
C ALA A 338 4.23 -16.24 0.80
N ALA A 339 4.76 -15.18 1.41
CA ALA A 339 6.19 -15.02 1.65
C ALA A 339 6.76 -16.16 2.54
N ARG A 340 6.01 -16.57 3.58
CA ARG A 340 6.35 -17.74 4.41
C ARG A 340 6.37 -19.06 3.60
N GLN A 341 5.63 -19.12 2.50
CA GLN A 341 5.59 -20.23 1.54
C GLN A 341 6.55 -20.04 0.35
N GLY A 342 7.33 -18.94 0.30
CA GLY A 342 8.31 -18.64 -0.76
C GLY A 342 7.78 -17.85 -1.97
N ASP A 343 6.49 -17.50 -1.97
CA ASP A 343 5.88 -16.57 -2.94
C ASP A 343 6.03 -15.13 -2.44
N TYR A 344 7.11 -14.48 -2.86
CA TYR A 344 7.36 -13.06 -2.58
C TYR A 344 6.77 -12.14 -3.66
N ASP A 345 6.05 -12.66 -4.67
CA ASP A 345 5.67 -11.87 -5.84
C ASP A 345 4.45 -10.96 -5.64
N GLN A 346 3.73 -11.19 -4.55
CA GLN A 346 2.65 -10.37 -4.01
C GLN A 346 3.01 -8.88 -4.02
N LYS A 347 2.17 -8.04 -4.63
CA LYS A 347 2.31 -6.57 -4.61
C LYS A 347 1.43 -5.97 -3.53
N ILE A 348 2.01 -5.25 -2.58
CA ILE A 348 1.28 -4.62 -1.49
C ILE A 348 0.88 -3.18 -1.90
N SER A 349 -0.34 -2.78 -1.58
CA SER A 349 -0.83 -1.43 -1.92
C SER A 349 -0.34 -0.39 -0.91
N THR A 350 0.77 0.27 -1.21
CA THR A 350 1.47 1.22 -0.31
C THR A 350 0.91 2.66 -0.29
N GLY A 351 -0.13 2.96 -1.07
CA GLY A 351 -0.69 4.31 -1.26
C GLY A 351 -1.43 4.95 -0.08
N ARG A 352 -1.13 4.56 1.17
CA ARG A 352 -1.73 5.14 2.39
C ARG A 352 -0.68 5.79 3.28
N THR A 353 -1.08 6.87 3.94
CA THR A 353 -0.23 7.68 4.84
C THR A 353 -0.40 7.34 6.33
N ASP A 354 -1.34 6.46 6.67
CA ASP A 354 -1.65 6.04 8.05
C ASP A 354 -0.70 4.95 8.59
N GLU A 355 -0.94 4.47 9.81
CA GLU A 355 -0.18 3.39 10.46
C GLU A 355 -0.14 2.13 9.60
N VAL A 356 -1.28 1.78 8.98
CA VAL A 356 -1.40 0.62 8.09
C VAL A 356 -0.60 0.84 6.81
N GLY A 357 -0.58 2.06 6.26
CA GLY A 357 0.26 2.43 5.12
C GLY A 357 1.76 2.52 5.44
N ARG A 358 2.15 2.81 6.69
CA ARG A 358 3.54 2.69 7.16
C ARG A 358 3.94 1.22 7.28
N LEU A 359 3.13 0.41 7.96
CA LEU A 359 3.36 -1.03 8.07
C LEU A 359 3.40 -1.70 6.69
N ALA A 360 2.49 -1.32 5.79
CA ALA A 360 2.46 -1.82 4.43
C ALA A 360 3.71 -1.45 3.63
N ARG A 361 4.26 -0.23 3.79
CA ARG A 361 5.53 0.14 3.17
C ARG A 361 6.70 -0.64 3.75
N SER A 362 6.87 -0.70 5.06
CA SER A 362 7.95 -1.49 5.67
C SER A 362 7.84 -2.99 5.40
N PHE A 363 6.62 -3.50 5.15
CA PHE A 363 6.41 -4.89 4.77
C PHE A 363 6.59 -5.15 3.27
N ASP A 364 6.27 -4.18 2.40
CA ASP A 364 6.56 -4.21 0.96
C ASP A 364 8.08 -4.04 0.71
N GLU A 365 8.76 -3.18 1.48
CA GLU A 365 10.23 -3.10 1.57
C GLU A 365 10.82 -4.45 2.02
N LEU A 366 10.31 -5.05 3.10
CA LEU A 366 10.82 -6.35 3.58
C LEU A 366 10.52 -7.51 2.62
N ILE A 367 9.35 -7.54 1.96
CA ILE A 367 9.07 -8.51 0.89
C ILE A 367 9.88 -8.21 -0.37
N SER A 368 10.19 -6.95 -0.67
CA SER A 368 11.10 -6.58 -1.76
C SER A 368 12.53 -7.03 -1.44
N ASP A 369 13.02 -6.85 -0.22
CA ASP A 369 14.31 -7.37 0.24
C ASP A 369 14.35 -8.90 0.20
N LEU A 370 13.27 -9.58 0.60
CA LEU A 370 13.14 -11.04 0.49
C LEU A 370 13.01 -11.52 -0.96
N ARG A 371 12.40 -10.72 -1.85
CA ARG A 371 12.30 -11.00 -3.29
C ARG A 371 13.64 -10.76 -3.98
N GLU A 372 14.31 -9.63 -3.74
CA GLU A 372 15.70 -9.39 -4.15
C GLU A 372 16.61 -10.51 -3.62
N LYS A 373 16.41 -10.96 -2.37
CA LYS A 373 17.16 -12.08 -1.81
C LYS A 373 16.80 -13.41 -2.47
N ARG A 374 15.52 -13.72 -2.74
CA ARG A 374 15.11 -14.94 -3.46
C ARG A 374 15.59 -14.92 -4.90
N ASP A 375 15.49 -13.80 -5.57
CA ASP A 375 15.84 -13.63 -6.97
C ASP A 375 17.36 -13.55 -7.13
N MET A 376 18.09 -13.04 -6.13
CA MET A 376 19.54 -13.21 -6.00
C MET A 376 19.90 -14.65 -5.64
N GLU A 377 19.20 -15.32 -4.73
CA GLU A 377 19.39 -16.74 -4.42
C GLU A 377 19.05 -17.62 -5.62
N ALA A 378 18.09 -17.24 -6.46
CA ALA A 378 17.68 -17.93 -7.68
C ALA A 378 18.64 -17.61 -8.82
N TYR A 379 19.08 -16.37 -8.98
CA TYR A 379 20.14 -15.98 -9.92
C TYR A 379 21.49 -16.58 -9.53
N VAL A 380 21.79 -16.70 -8.24
CA VAL A 380 22.96 -17.42 -7.69
C VAL A 380 22.74 -18.94 -7.72
N THR A 381 21.51 -19.46 -7.69
CA THR A 381 21.19 -20.89 -7.89
C THR A 381 21.13 -21.26 -9.37
N GLU A 382 20.91 -20.30 -10.25
CA GLU A 382 20.98 -20.46 -11.70
C GLU A 382 22.43 -20.26 -12.15
N LEU A 383 23.17 -19.32 -11.55
CA LEU A 383 24.63 -19.34 -11.54
C LEU A 383 25.15 -20.64 -10.92
N SER A 384 24.56 -21.22 -9.86
CA SER A 384 25.10 -22.45 -9.23
C SER A 384 24.66 -23.75 -9.91
N ARG A 385 23.58 -23.72 -10.69
CA ARG A 385 23.21 -24.77 -11.65
C ARG A 385 24.08 -24.69 -12.91
N ASN A 386 24.58 -23.50 -13.26
CA ASN A 386 25.49 -23.27 -14.38
C ASN A 386 26.98 -23.16 -13.96
N LEU A 387 27.29 -23.16 -12.66
CA LEU A 387 28.61 -23.36 -12.07
C LEU A 387 28.74 -24.86 -11.78
N PRO A 388 29.65 -25.59 -12.43
CA PRO A 388 29.85 -26.99 -12.12
C PRO A 388 30.60 -27.15 -10.80
N GLU A 389 29.89 -27.50 -9.72
CA GLU A 389 30.48 -28.20 -8.57
C GLU A 389 31.03 -29.57 -9.02
N PRO A 390 32.06 -30.11 -8.35
CA PRO A 390 33.08 -30.90 -9.02
C PRO A 390 32.73 -32.38 -9.25
N SER A 391 33.26 -32.91 -10.36
CA SER A 391 33.14 -34.30 -10.86
C SER A 391 31.72 -34.65 -11.36
N GLN A 392 31.48 -34.97 -12.64
CA GLN A 392 32.21 -35.81 -13.57
C GLN A 392 31.87 -35.38 -15.01
N GLY A 393 32.87 -35.29 -15.91
CA GLY A 393 32.65 -34.84 -17.30
C GLY A 393 33.79 -34.04 -17.95
N ARG A 394 34.81 -33.61 -17.18
CA ARG A 394 36.04 -33.01 -17.73
C ARG A 394 36.96 -34.06 -18.38
N ALA A 395 36.65 -34.43 -19.61
CA ALA A 395 37.64 -34.74 -20.64
C ALA A 395 37.45 -33.65 -21.71
N ILE A 396 38.40 -32.76 -22.01
CA ILE A 396 39.65 -33.07 -22.73
C ILE A 396 40.80 -32.13 -22.34
N LEU A 397 40.55 -31.02 -21.63
CA LEU A 397 41.58 -30.08 -21.17
C LEU A 397 42.12 -30.51 -19.80
N GLY A 398 43.21 -31.26 -19.81
CA GLY A 398 43.82 -31.84 -18.60
C GLY A 398 44.20 -30.79 -17.55
N GLY A 399 44.13 -31.18 -16.27
CA GLY A 399 44.42 -30.32 -15.13
C GLY A 399 45.87 -29.81 -15.06
N PRO A 400 46.19 -28.95 -14.08
CA PRO A 400 47.52 -28.37 -13.94
C PRO A 400 48.59 -29.47 -13.79
N GLN A 401 49.51 -29.52 -14.75
CA GLN A 401 50.60 -30.48 -14.82
C GLN A 401 51.94 -29.74 -14.77
N SER A 402 52.74 -30.06 -13.76
CA SER A 402 54.16 -29.73 -13.77
C SER A 402 54.87 -30.73 -14.69
N ARG A 403 55.40 -30.25 -15.81
CA ARG A 403 56.12 -31.07 -16.80
C ARG A 403 57.38 -30.36 -17.28
N GLU A 404 58.40 -31.15 -17.56
CA GLU A 404 59.64 -30.64 -18.14
C GLU A 404 59.49 -30.55 -19.65
N VAL A 405 59.55 -29.34 -20.18
CA VAL A 405 59.29 -29.04 -21.60
C VAL A 405 60.39 -28.18 -22.17
N LEU A 406 60.53 -28.24 -23.49
CA LEU A 406 61.32 -27.28 -24.23
C LEU A 406 60.35 -26.32 -24.93
N VAL A 407 60.50 -25.02 -24.67
CA VAL A 407 59.69 -23.95 -25.24
C VAL A 407 60.45 -23.29 -26.39
N MET A 408 59.75 -23.06 -27.50
CA MET A 408 60.22 -22.35 -28.68
C MET A 408 59.45 -21.05 -28.84
N GLY A 409 60.16 -19.94 -28.98
CA GLY A 409 59.61 -18.64 -29.36
C GLY A 409 60.06 -18.22 -30.75
N VAL A 410 59.18 -17.58 -31.51
CA VAL A 410 59.46 -16.98 -32.82
C VAL A 410 58.95 -15.54 -32.84
N ASP A 411 59.77 -14.62 -33.33
CA ASP A 411 59.46 -13.18 -33.43
C ASP A 411 59.56 -12.74 -34.91
N LEU A 412 58.41 -12.51 -35.57
CA LEU A 412 58.34 -12.10 -36.98
C LEU A 412 58.62 -10.59 -37.14
N ARG A 413 59.90 -10.23 -37.03
CA ARG A 413 60.37 -8.83 -36.92
C ARG A 413 59.90 -7.88 -38.01
N ARG A 414 59.67 -8.37 -39.24
CA ARG A 414 59.11 -7.56 -40.34
C ARG A 414 57.78 -6.88 -39.96
N HIS A 415 56.91 -7.57 -39.22
CA HIS A 415 55.62 -7.03 -38.77
C HIS A 415 55.71 -6.18 -37.50
N ALA A 416 56.80 -6.28 -36.76
CA ALA A 416 57.08 -5.42 -35.60
C ALA A 416 57.56 -4.01 -36.02
N ARG A 417 58.04 -3.86 -37.25
CA ARG A 417 58.70 -2.63 -37.77
C ARG A 417 57.95 -1.94 -38.92
N SER A 418 56.90 -2.53 -39.48
CA SER A 418 56.10 -1.94 -40.57
C SER A 418 55.38 -0.65 -40.16
N GLY A 419 56.05 0.49 -40.33
CA GLY A 419 55.50 1.82 -40.13
C GLY A 419 55.27 2.56 -41.45
N ALA A 420 54.02 3.02 -41.66
CA ALA A 420 53.56 3.92 -42.73
C ALA A 420 53.74 3.43 -44.19
N GLY A 421 52.60 3.12 -44.85
CA GLY A 421 52.51 3.02 -46.31
C GLY A 421 51.86 1.75 -46.87
N LEU A 422 51.72 0.70 -46.04
CA LEU A 422 51.06 -0.55 -46.44
C LEU A 422 49.53 -0.46 -46.27
N ASP A 423 48.81 -1.07 -47.21
CA ASP A 423 47.37 -1.31 -47.07
C ASP A 423 47.11 -2.23 -45.86
N PRO A 424 46.25 -1.82 -44.88
CA PRO A 424 45.95 -2.63 -43.70
C PRO A 424 45.48 -4.05 -44.01
N GLN A 425 44.75 -4.27 -45.10
CA GLN A 425 44.28 -5.61 -45.45
C GLN A 425 45.43 -6.49 -45.94
N ALA A 426 46.21 -6.01 -46.92
CA ALA A 426 47.39 -6.71 -47.41
C ALA A 426 48.42 -7.03 -46.30
N ALA A 427 48.59 -6.14 -45.32
CA ALA A 427 49.46 -6.38 -44.17
C ALA A 427 48.97 -7.53 -43.27
N LEU A 428 47.65 -7.65 -43.06
CA LEU A 428 47.05 -8.74 -42.29
C LEU A 428 47.07 -10.07 -43.05
N ASP A 429 46.83 -10.05 -44.36
CA ASP A 429 46.93 -11.23 -45.23
C ASP A 429 48.37 -11.78 -45.24
N GLN A 430 49.37 -10.88 -45.32
CA GLN A 430 50.79 -11.25 -45.28
C GLN A 430 51.24 -11.78 -43.92
N LEU A 431 50.73 -11.23 -42.81
CA LEU A 431 50.94 -11.78 -41.45
C LEU A 431 50.31 -13.16 -41.31
N THR A 432 49.10 -13.36 -41.84
CA THR A 432 48.40 -14.66 -41.82
C THR A 432 49.23 -15.74 -42.51
N ALA A 433 49.76 -15.45 -43.71
CA ALA A 433 50.60 -16.39 -44.46
C ALA A 433 51.93 -16.75 -43.74
N ASP A 434 52.50 -15.86 -42.93
CA ASP A 434 53.67 -16.20 -42.10
C ASP A 434 53.31 -17.09 -40.91
N LEU A 435 52.23 -16.76 -40.22
CA LEU A 435 51.75 -17.54 -39.08
C LEU A 435 51.37 -18.96 -39.51
N GLU A 436 50.78 -19.14 -40.69
CA GLU A 436 50.55 -20.45 -41.30
C GLU A 436 51.87 -21.21 -41.55
N ARG A 437 52.89 -20.56 -42.16
CA ARG A 437 54.21 -21.19 -42.36
C ARG A 437 54.88 -21.61 -41.05
N VAL A 438 54.85 -20.74 -40.04
CA VAL A 438 55.47 -21.01 -38.73
C VAL A 438 54.74 -22.13 -37.99
N THR A 439 53.40 -22.11 -37.95
CA THR A 439 52.61 -23.15 -37.29
C THR A 439 52.71 -24.50 -38.01
N ALA A 440 52.81 -24.52 -39.35
CA ALA A 440 53.07 -25.73 -40.12
C ALA A 440 54.43 -26.36 -39.79
N ALA A 441 55.50 -25.56 -39.69
CA ALA A 441 56.83 -26.05 -39.30
C ALA A 441 56.88 -26.63 -37.88
N ILE A 442 56.17 -25.99 -36.94
CA ILE A 442 56.00 -26.49 -35.56
C ILE A 442 55.22 -27.82 -35.55
N GLY A 443 54.10 -27.88 -36.27
CA GLY A 443 53.26 -29.08 -36.37
C GLY A 443 53.96 -30.27 -37.01
N ALA A 444 54.75 -30.04 -38.06
CA ALA A 444 55.55 -31.08 -38.73
C ALA A 444 56.54 -31.79 -37.78
N GLN A 445 57.00 -31.10 -36.73
CA GLN A 445 57.90 -31.64 -35.71
C GLN A 445 57.19 -32.06 -34.41
N ARG A 446 55.86 -32.24 -34.46
CA ARG A 446 55.01 -32.59 -33.29
C ARG A 446 55.17 -31.60 -32.12
N GLY A 447 55.36 -30.32 -32.43
CA GLY A 447 55.28 -29.24 -31.45
C GLY A 447 53.82 -28.88 -31.15
N GLN A 448 53.54 -28.53 -29.90
CA GLN A 448 52.23 -28.01 -29.47
C GLN A 448 52.29 -26.48 -29.52
N LEU A 449 51.40 -25.85 -30.30
CA LEU A 449 51.21 -24.40 -30.25
C LEU A 449 50.61 -24.02 -28.89
N GLU A 450 51.24 -23.07 -28.19
CA GLU A 450 50.81 -22.60 -26.86
C GLU A 450 50.23 -21.18 -26.92
N GLY A 451 50.59 -20.37 -27.92
CA GLY A 451 49.96 -19.07 -28.16
C GLY A 451 50.52 -18.30 -29.36
N VAL A 452 49.72 -17.36 -29.87
CA VAL A 452 50.11 -16.38 -30.90
C VAL A 452 49.69 -14.99 -30.43
N VAL A 453 50.61 -14.04 -30.38
CA VAL A 453 50.37 -12.66 -29.92
C VAL A 453 50.88 -11.70 -30.99
N GLY A 454 49.99 -11.27 -31.87
CA GLY A 454 50.33 -10.45 -33.04
C GLY A 454 51.34 -11.16 -33.95
N HIS A 455 52.57 -10.65 -33.99
CA HIS A 455 53.66 -11.17 -34.82
C HIS A 455 54.56 -12.20 -34.09
N ARG A 456 54.18 -12.63 -32.89
CA ARG A 456 54.96 -13.59 -32.07
C ARG A 456 54.24 -14.92 -31.90
N VAL A 457 55.00 -16.02 -31.94
CA VAL A 457 54.50 -17.39 -31.78
C VAL A 457 55.25 -18.09 -30.66
N LEU A 458 54.52 -18.80 -29.79
CA LEU A 458 55.07 -19.62 -28.71
C LEU A 458 54.57 -21.07 -28.84
N ALA A 459 55.48 -22.04 -28.74
CA ALA A 459 55.19 -23.46 -28.82
C ALA A 459 56.01 -24.30 -27.82
N SER A 460 55.55 -25.50 -27.49
CA SER A 460 56.25 -26.45 -26.62
C SER A 460 56.52 -27.81 -27.28
N PHE A 461 57.60 -28.45 -26.86
CA PHE A 461 58.03 -29.77 -27.30
C PHE A 461 58.26 -30.67 -26.08
N VAL A 462 57.68 -31.87 -26.12
CA VAL A 462 57.66 -32.83 -25.00
C VAL A 462 58.10 -34.24 -25.42
N GLY A 463 58.52 -35.05 -24.44
CA GLY A 463 58.99 -36.43 -24.66
C GLY A 463 60.42 -36.53 -25.21
N GLU A 464 60.87 -37.75 -25.49
CA GLU A 464 62.21 -38.03 -26.01
C GLU A 464 62.50 -37.26 -27.30
N SER A 465 63.77 -36.87 -27.51
CA SER A 465 64.21 -36.08 -28.67
C SER A 465 63.52 -34.70 -28.84
N ARG A 466 62.94 -34.11 -27.78
CA ARG A 466 62.33 -32.76 -27.83
C ARG A 466 63.31 -31.69 -28.34
N GLY A 467 64.55 -31.67 -27.86
CA GLY A 467 65.62 -30.78 -28.34
C GLY A 467 65.81 -30.83 -29.84
N ARG A 468 65.96 -32.04 -30.40
CA ARG A 468 66.15 -32.21 -31.84
C ARG A 468 64.93 -31.74 -32.64
N ARG A 469 63.70 -32.08 -32.21
CA ARG A 469 62.49 -31.65 -32.93
C ARG A 469 62.28 -30.13 -32.91
N ALA A 470 62.56 -29.48 -31.78
CA ALA A 470 62.53 -28.02 -31.67
C ALA A 470 63.57 -27.35 -32.58
N LEU A 471 64.80 -27.90 -32.63
CA LEU A 471 65.85 -27.43 -33.56
C LEU A 471 65.44 -27.59 -35.03
N TYR A 472 64.79 -28.70 -35.40
CA TYR A 472 64.26 -28.92 -36.75
C TYR A 472 63.14 -27.93 -37.10
N ALA A 473 62.23 -27.63 -36.18
CA ALA A 473 61.17 -26.63 -36.39
C ALA A 473 61.76 -25.23 -36.55
N ALA A 474 62.73 -24.85 -35.71
CA ALA A 474 63.45 -23.59 -35.80
C ALA A 474 64.19 -23.43 -37.14
N ALA A 475 64.88 -24.48 -37.61
CA ALA A 475 65.55 -24.46 -38.90
C ALA A 475 64.57 -24.33 -40.08
N GLN A 476 63.41 -24.99 -40.04
CA GLN A 476 62.37 -24.84 -41.05
C GLN A 476 61.78 -23.43 -41.06
N VAL A 477 61.55 -22.82 -39.90
CA VAL A 477 61.09 -21.42 -39.78
C VAL A 477 62.11 -20.45 -40.37
N LEU A 478 63.40 -20.59 -40.05
CA LEU A 478 64.45 -19.74 -40.61
C LEU A 478 64.60 -19.94 -42.14
N ALA A 479 64.61 -21.19 -42.61
CA ALA A 479 64.75 -21.51 -44.04
C ALA A 479 63.57 -21.01 -44.89
N ALA A 480 62.34 -21.09 -44.37
CA ALA A 480 61.13 -20.60 -45.05
C ALA A 480 61.09 -19.06 -45.21
N HIS A 481 62.01 -18.34 -44.57
CA HIS A 481 62.13 -16.88 -44.61
C HIS A 481 63.55 -16.43 -45.02
N ALA A 482 64.35 -17.32 -45.61
CA ALA A 482 65.73 -17.04 -46.04
C ALA A 482 65.82 -16.06 -47.24
N GLU A 483 64.72 -15.82 -47.94
CA GLU A 483 64.62 -14.86 -49.05
C GLU A 483 64.31 -13.42 -48.58
N LEU A 484 64.18 -13.18 -47.27
CA LEU A 484 63.98 -11.85 -46.70
C LEU A 484 65.31 -11.15 -46.42
N ASP A 485 65.32 -9.82 -46.49
CA ASP A 485 66.43 -8.99 -46.02
C ASP A 485 66.81 -9.36 -44.57
N GLU A 486 68.10 -9.31 -44.24
CA GLU A 486 68.60 -9.70 -42.91
C GLU A 486 67.81 -8.99 -41.80
N GLU A 487 67.60 -7.67 -41.86
CA GLU A 487 66.84 -6.93 -40.84
C GLU A 487 65.38 -7.36 -40.64
N GLN A 488 64.79 -8.02 -41.65
CA GLN A 488 63.39 -8.47 -41.66
C GLN A 488 63.24 -9.95 -41.26
N ALA A 489 64.35 -10.70 -41.24
CA ALA A 489 64.35 -12.13 -40.93
C ALA A 489 63.84 -12.43 -39.50
N PRO A 490 63.10 -13.53 -39.31
CA PRO A 490 62.57 -13.90 -38.00
C PRO A 490 63.70 -14.22 -37.01
N ALA A 491 63.49 -13.87 -35.74
CA ALA A 491 64.36 -14.31 -34.65
C ALA A 491 63.71 -15.49 -33.91
N VAL A 492 64.51 -16.47 -33.50
CA VAL A 492 64.03 -17.69 -32.84
C VAL A 492 64.80 -17.94 -31.54
N ALA A 493 64.12 -18.45 -30.52
CA ALA A 493 64.74 -18.83 -29.26
C ALA A 493 64.23 -20.19 -28.76
N LEU A 494 65.09 -20.97 -28.10
CA LEU A 494 64.76 -22.22 -27.42
C LEU A 494 65.22 -22.18 -25.95
N ALA A 495 64.32 -22.52 -25.03
CA ALA A 495 64.61 -22.67 -23.59
C ALA A 495 64.01 -23.99 -23.06
N SER A 496 64.67 -24.63 -22.10
CA SER A 496 64.21 -25.92 -21.54
C SER A 496 64.16 -25.87 -20.01
N GLY A 497 63.16 -26.53 -19.42
CA GLY A 497 63.04 -26.63 -17.98
C GLY A 497 61.64 -27.03 -17.51
N LYS A 498 61.43 -26.95 -16.19
CA LYS A 498 60.12 -27.24 -15.59
C LYS A 498 59.15 -26.09 -15.85
N THR A 499 57.98 -26.46 -16.34
CA THR A 499 56.83 -25.56 -16.53
C THR A 499 55.61 -26.15 -15.85
N VAL A 500 54.69 -25.30 -15.43
CA VAL A 500 53.32 -25.69 -15.12
C VAL A 500 52.47 -25.31 -16.32
N THR A 501 51.86 -26.30 -16.96
CA THR A 501 50.80 -26.07 -17.94
C THR A 501 49.47 -26.40 -17.30
N GLY A 502 48.42 -25.63 -17.62
CA GLY A 502 47.10 -25.93 -17.13
C GLY A 502 46.06 -24.92 -17.63
N PRO A 503 44.77 -25.23 -17.43
CA PRO A 503 43.72 -24.25 -17.67
C PRO A 503 43.88 -23.07 -16.70
N VAL A 504 43.90 -21.86 -17.26
CA VAL A 504 43.69 -20.61 -16.53
C VAL A 504 42.43 -19.96 -17.07
N THR A 505 41.81 -19.10 -16.27
CA THR A 505 40.64 -18.35 -16.72
C THR A 505 41.04 -16.90 -16.90
N VAL A 506 40.95 -16.42 -18.15
CA VAL A 506 41.20 -15.01 -18.53
C VAL A 506 39.93 -14.53 -19.22
N ASN A 507 39.34 -13.43 -18.74
CA ASN A 507 38.07 -12.89 -19.27
C ASN A 507 36.94 -13.94 -19.38
N GLU A 508 36.83 -14.82 -18.36
CA GLU A 508 35.89 -15.96 -18.29
C GLU A 508 36.08 -17.06 -19.35
N GLN A 509 37.02 -16.87 -20.29
CA GLN A 509 37.44 -17.91 -21.23
C GLN A 509 38.48 -18.83 -20.58
N LEU A 510 38.32 -20.13 -20.79
CA LEU A 510 39.23 -21.15 -20.29
C LEU A 510 40.41 -21.30 -21.26
N GLU A 511 41.42 -20.46 -21.08
CA GLU A 511 42.67 -20.53 -21.83
C GLU A 511 43.62 -21.58 -21.23
N ARG A 512 44.61 -22.01 -21.99
CA ARG A 512 45.69 -22.86 -21.48
C ARG A 512 46.93 -22.02 -21.26
N ALA A 513 47.31 -21.80 -20.00
CA ALA A 513 48.60 -21.18 -19.70
C ALA A 513 49.74 -22.21 -19.78
N LEU A 514 50.89 -21.71 -20.19
CA LEU A 514 52.19 -22.29 -19.91
C LEU A 514 52.98 -21.27 -19.08
N VAL A 515 53.28 -21.59 -17.82
CA VAL A 515 54.08 -20.72 -16.94
C VAL A 515 55.32 -21.46 -16.44
N GLY A 516 56.44 -20.76 -16.33
CA GLY A 516 57.70 -21.31 -15.84
C GLY A 516 58.90 -20.56 -16.38
N LEU A 517 60.07 -20.86 -15.82
CA LEU A 517 61.32 -20.20 -16.17
C LEU A 517 61.63 -20.23 -17.69
N PRO A 518 61.37 -21.31 -18.45
CA PRO A 518 61.59 -21.32 -19.90
C PRO A 518 60.80 -20.25 -20.66
N VAL A 519 59.56 -19.97 -20.27
CA VAL A 519 58.71 -18.96 -20.93
C VAL A 519 59.27 -17.55 -20.69
N GLN A 520 59.72 -17.26 -19.47
CA GLN A 520 60.39 -16.01 -19.13
C GLN A 520 61.76 -15.87 -19.84
N GLN A 521 62.51 -16.98 -19.97
CA GLN A 521 63.80 -16.99 -20.69
C GLN A 521 63.59 -16.68 -22.18
N ILE A 522 62.55 -17.20 -22.83
CA ILE A 522 62.24 -16.94 -24.24
C ILE A 522 62.07 -15.45 -24.54
N ASP A 523 61.35 -14.69 -23.70
CA ASP A 523 61.19 -13.24 -23.89
C ASP A 523 62.52 -12.48 -23.78
N GLY A 524 63.43 -12.92 -22.92
CA GLY A 524 64.79 -12.38 -22.83
C GLY A 524 65.62 -12.72 -24.07
N LEU A 525 65.63 -14.01 -24.46
CA LEU A 525 66.37 -14.51 -25.62
C LEU A 525 65.92 -13.86 -26.93
N LEU A 526 64.61 -13.72 -27.17
CA LEU A 526 64.08 -13.10 -28.40
C LEU A 526 64.40 -11.61 -28.50
N ARG A 527 64.57 -10.90 -27.38
CA ARG A 527 65.05 -9.50 -27.36
C ARG A 527 66.54 -9.38 -27.67
N GLU A 528 67.31 -10.42 -27.35
CA GLU A 528 68.76 -10.44 -27.57
C GLU A 528 69.21 -11.07 -28.89
N ALA A 529 68.37 -11.91 -29.51
CA ALA A 529 68.63 -12.49 -30.82
C ALA A 529 68.78 -11.38 -31.89
N ALA A 530 69.75 -11.51 -32.79
CA ALA A 530 69.73 -10.74 -34.02
C ALA A 530 68.66 -11.30 -34.98
N PRO A 531 68.20 -10.53 -35.98
CA PRO A 531 67.36 -11.07 -37.06
C PRO A 531 68.03 -12.29 -37.72
N GLY A 532 67.26 -13.36 -37.98
CA GLY A 532 67.80 -14.61 -38.55
C GLY A 532 68.61 -15.50 -37.60
N GLU A 533 68.84 -15.09 -36.34
CA GLU A 533 69.49 -15.93 -35.33
C GLU A 533 68.52 -16.89 -34.63
N LEU A 534 69.05 -18.06 -34.26
CA LEU A 534 68.47 -18.96 -33.26
C LEU A 534 69.33 -18.92 -31.98
N LEU A 535 68.75 -18.49 -30.86
CA LEU A 535 69.42 -18.57 -29.55
C LEU A 535 68.94 -19.75 -28.71
N LEU A 536 69.88 -20.41 -28.04
CA LEU A 536 69.62 -21.47 -27.08
C LEU A 536 69.94 -21.01 -25.66
N SER A 537 69.07 -21.38 -24.71
CA SER A 537 69.43 -21.40 -23.29
C SER A 537 70.55 -22.42 -23.03
N ARG A 538 71.23 -22.29 -21.90
CA ARG A 538 72.28 -23.25 -21.50
C ARG A 538 71.73 -24.67 -21.44
N GLU A 539 70.55 -24.86 -20.86
CA GLU A 539 69.90 -26.16 -20.70
C GLU A 539 69.64 -26.84 -22.05
N VAL A 540 69.23 -26.09 -23.08
CA VAL A 540 69.02 -26.61 -24.44
C VAL A 540 70.36 -26.94 -25.12
N HIS A 541 71.40 -26.13 -24.91
CA HIS A 541 72.74 -26.44 -25.42
C HIS A 541 73.31 -27.72 -24.77
N GLU A 542 73.17 -27.90 -23.45
CA GLU A 542 73.58 -29.14 -22.78
C GLU A 542 72.79 -30.37 -23.30
N GLU A 543 71.47 -30.24 -23.54
CA GLU A 543 70.63 -31.30 -24.13
C GLU A 543 71.06 -31.66 -25.57
N LEU A 544 71.53 -30.68 -26.36
CA LEU A 544 71.92 -30.86 -27.76
C LEU A 544 73.41 -31.15 -27.99
N ARG A 545 74.30 -30.87 -27.02
CA ARG A 545 75.76 -31.02 -27.15
C ARG A 545 76.18 -32.35 -27.78
N PRO A 546 75.70 -33.53 -27.33
CA PRO A 546 76.17 -34.80 -27.88
C PRO A 546 75.87 -34.94 -29.39
N ALA A 547 74.75 -34.40 -29.86
CA ALA A 547 74.38 -34.42 -31.28
C ALA A 547 75.16 -33.39 -32.10
N LEU A 548 75.47 -32.23 -31.52
CA LEU A 548 76.28 -31.18 -32.15
C LEU A 548 77.75 -31.62 -32.31
N GLU A 549 78.31 -32.23 -31.27
CA GLU A 549 79.68 -32.78 -31.28
C GLU A 549 79.83 -33.95 -32.25
N GLN A 550 78.86 -34.88 -32.29
CA GLN A 550 78.83 -35.96 -33.30
C GLN A 550 78.72 -35.44 -34.74
N ALA A 551 78.09 -34.27 -34.94
CA ALA A 551 78.01 -33.60 -36.23
C ALA A 551 79.23 -32.69 -36.53
N GLY A 552 80.18 -32.55 -35.59
CA GLY A 552 81.42 -31.79 -35.76
C GLY A 552 81.32 -30.29 -35.48
N TYR A 553 80.35 -29.83 -34.69
CA TYR A 553 80.12 -28.40 -34.40
C TYR A 553 80.20 -28.07 -32.91
N GLN A 554 80.76 -26.89 -32.60
CA GLN A 554 80.71 -26.25 -31.27
C GLN A 554 80.03 -24.89 -31.41
N LEU A 555 79.12 -24.56 -30.50
CA LEU A 555 78.39 -23.27 -30.52
C LEU A 555 79.17 -22.18 -29.78
N ALA A 556 79.19 -20.99 -30.36
CA ALA A 556 79.78 -19.82 -29.73
C ALA A 556 78.95 -19.38 -28.51
N GLN A 557 79.63 -19.15 -27.38
CA GLN A 557 79.03 -18.62 -26.16
C GLN A 557 79.00 -17.09 -26.22
N ARG A 558 77.80 -16.50 -26.27
CA ARG A 558 77.57 -15.06 -26.17
C ARG A 558 77.17 -14.70 -24.74
N ARG A 559 77.72 -13.60 -24.20
CA ARG A 559 77.28 -13.05 -22.92
C ARG A 559 76.09 -12.13 -23.17
N GLY A 560 74.98 -12.34 -22.46
CA GLY A 560 73.78 -11.55 -22.68
C GLY A 560 73.87 -10.12 -22.16
N VAL A 561 73.12 -9.23 -22.80
CA VAL A 561 72.99 -7.80 -22.42
C VAL A 561 71.87 -7.62 -21.39
N LEU A 562 70.80 -8.40 -21.49
CA LEU A 562 69.65 -8.41 -20.58
C LEU A 562 69.66 -9.66 -19.67
N ASN A 563 70.23 -10.77 -20.17
CA ASN A 563 70.33 -12.04 -19.46
C ASN A 563 71.75 -12.26 -18.89
N PRO A 564 71.91 -12.43 -17.56
CA PRO A 564 73.22 -12.64 -16.95
C PRO A 564 73.83 -14.03 -17.22
N GLN A 565 73.09 -14.96 -17.82
CA GLN A 565 73.56 -16.31 -18.14
C GLN A 565 74.23 -16.41 -19.54
N PRO A 566 75.09 -17.42 -19.77
CA PRO A 566 75.66 -17.68 -21.09
C PRO A 566 74.59 -18.13 -22.10
N LEU A 567 74.61 -17.51 -23.28
CA LEU A 567 73.72 -17.79 -24.40
C LEU A 567 74.50 -18.52 -25.50
N TYR A 568 73.85 -19.38 -26.27
CA TYR A 568 74.50 -20.11 -27.37
C TYR A 568 73.81 -19.78 -28.71
N VAL A 569 74.60 -19.33 -29.68
CA VAL A 569 74.08 -18.89 -30.99
C VAL A 569 74.16 -20.03 -32.00
N VAL A 570 73.05 -20.29 -32.69
CA VAL A 570 72.97 -21.15 -33.88
C VAL A 570 72.59 -20.26 -35.06
N THR A 571 73.44 -20.20 -36.08
CA THR A 571 73.12 -19.46 -37.32
C THR A 571 72.10 -20.23 -38.16
N ALA A 572 71.32 -19.54 -38.99
CA ALA A 572 70.40 -20.19 -39.93
C ALA A 572 71.11 -21.22 -40.84
N SER A 573 72.34 -20.92 -41.28
CA SER A 573 73.16 -21.82 -42.09
C SER A 573 73.60 -23.09 -41.33
N LEU A 574 73.91 -22.97 -40.03
CA LEU A 574 74.20 -24.13 -39.18
C LEU A 574 72.92 -24.94 -38.89
N ALA A 575 71.81 -24.27 -38.59
CA ALA A 575 70.52 -24.90 -38.39
C ALA A 575 70.06 -25.71 -39.63
N ALA A 576 70.19 -25.16 -40.84
CA ALA A 576 69.89 -25.85 -42.08
C ALA A 576 70.77 -27.11 -42.28
N ARG A 577 72.09 -27.00 -42.04
CA ARG A 577 73.03 -28.14 -42.16
C ARG A 577 72.77 -29.26 -41.15
N LEU A 578 72.43 -28.91 -39.90
CA LEU A 578 72.10 -29.86 -38.83
C LEU A 578 70.79 -30.61 -39.06
N THR A 579 69.88 -30.06 -39.87
CA THR A 579 68.50 -30.55 -40.03
C THR A 579 68.21 -31.10 -41.42
N GLY A 580 69.10 -30.89 -42.39
CA GLY A 580 68.94 -31.35 -43.77
C GLY A 580 67.94 -30.54 -44.60
N VAL A 581 67.47 -29.40 -44.06
CA VAL A 581 66.52 -28.50 -44.74
C VAL A 581 67.25 -27.69 -45.80
N ARG A 582 66.88 -27.85 -47.08
CA ARG A 582 67.43 -27.06 -48.19
C ARG A 582 66.82 -25.66 -48.22
N GLY A 583 67.54 -24.66 -47.71
CA GLY A 583 67.30 -23.25 -48.05
C GLY A 583 67.99 -22.88 -49.37
N GLY A 584 67.35 -22.04 -50.18
CA GLY A 584 68.00 -21.37 -51.32
C GLY A 584 68.78 -20.14 -50.85
N GLY A 585 69.98 -19.93 -51.37
CA GLY A 585 70.87 -18.82 -50.98
C GLY A 585 72.28 -19.31 -50.63
N ALA A 586 73.30 -18.66 -51.18
CA ALA A 586 74.68 -19.13 -51.15
C ALA A 586 75.44 -18.74 -49.86
N ALA A 587 76.55 -19.43 -49.62
CA ALA A 587 77.38 -19.28 -48.43
C ALA A 587 78.21 -17.98 -48.41
N THR A 588 78.34 -17.39 -47.23
CA THR A 588 79.55 -16.72 -46.75
C THR A 588 79.77 -17.04 -45.27
N ALA A 589 81.05 -17.02 -44.84
CA ALA A 589 81.45 -17.25 -43.45
C ALA A 589 82.12 -15.98 -42.90
N GLY A 590 81.91 -15.67 -41.63
CA GLY A 590 82.49 -14.50 -40.94
C GLY A 590 82.49 -14.70 -39.42
N LEU A 591 83.50 -14.14 -38.74
CA LEU A 591 83.75 -14.29 -37.30
C LEU A 591 83.51 -12.98 -36.52
N GLY A 592 83.29 -13.12 -35.20
CA GLY A 592 83.39 -12.04 -34.20
C GLY A 592 82.09 -11.25 -33.94
N ASP A 593 81.90 -10.57 -32.81
CA ASP A 593 82.65 -10.65 -31.53
C ASP A 593 81.84 -10.05 -30.35
N THR A 594 82.41 -10.13 -29.15
CA THR A 594 81.92 -9.61 -27.82
C THR A 594 81.34 -8.16 -27.78
N VAL A 595 80.53 -7.75 -26.78
CA VAL A 595 80.96 -7.07 -25.52
C VAL A 595 79.75 -6.74 -24.58
N ALA A 596 80.00 -6.65 -23.27
CA ALA A 596 79.13 -6.02 -22.23
C ALA A 596 79.97 -4.98 -21.45
N PRO A 597 79.44 -3.94 -20.75
CA PRO A 597 78.57 -4.04 -19.55
C PRO A 597 77.33 -3.09 -19.67
N SER A 598 76.56 -2.60 -18.67
CA SER A 598 76.75 -2.37 -17.22
C SER A 598 75.41 -2.39 -16.43
N GLY A 599 75.47 -2.23 -15.09
CA GLY A 599 74.32 -2.37 -14.17
C GLY A 599 73.61 -1.09 -13.71
N GLY A 600 72.39 -1.30 -13.20
CA GLY A 600 71.58 -0.38 -12.39
C GLY A 600 70.54 -1.18 -11.59
N GLN A 601 70.37 -0.91 -10.29
CA GLN A 601 69.46 -1.68 -9.44
C GLN A 601 68.00 -1.23 -9.61
N THR A 602 67.10 -2.16 -9.91
CA THR A 602 65.65 -1.96 -9.90
C THR A 602 65.01 -2.79 -8.79
N LEU A 603 64.10 -2.21 -8.03
CA LEU A 603 63.34 -2.88 -6.98
C LEU A 603 62.53 -4.05 -7.57
N SER A 604 62.93 -5.29 -7.28
CA SER A 604 62.11 -6.47 -7.54
C SER A 604 60.91 -6.50 -6.59
N GLY A 605 59.77 -7.00 -7.08
CA GLY A 605 58.57 -7.15 -6.26
C GLY A 605 58.84 -8.02 -5.02
N ILE A 606 58.29 -7.61 -3.88
CA ILE A 606 58.45 -8.31 -2.60
C ILE A 606 57.80 -9.70 -2.73
N ALA A 607 58.55 -10.75 -2.39
CA ALA A 607 58.10 -12.12 -2.53
C ALA A 607 57.02 -12.50 -1.49
N PRO A 608 56.07 -13.39 -1.82
CA PRO A 608 55.20 -14.03 -0.83
C PRO A 608 55.99 -14.67 0.32
N GLY A 609 55.55 -14.47 1.55
CA GLY A 609 56.23 -14.88 2.78
C GLY A 609 57.20 -13.87 3.37
N ALA A 610 57.46 -12.73 2.69
CA ALA A 610 58.29 -11.67 3.24
C ALA A 610 57.58 -10.89 4.36
N LEU A 611 58.34 -10.49 5.40
CA LEU A 611 57.84 -9.71 6.53
C LEU A 611 58.31 -8.25 6.43
N MET A 612 57.36 -7.33 6.25
CA MET A 612 57.62 -5.89 6.10
C MET A 612 57.42 -5.15 7.44
N GLY A 613 58.43 -4.36 7.83
CA GLY A 613 58.38 -3.53 9.05
C GLY A 613 58.12 -4.32 10.34
N HIS A 614 58.50 -5.61 10.38
CA HIS A 614 58.18 -6.60 11.42
C HIS A 614 56.67 -6.89 11.67
N ARG A 615 55.76 -6.14 11.08
CA ARG A 615 54.30 -6.22 11.30
C ARG A 615 53.52 -6.92 10.19
N PHE A 616 53.82 -6.65 8.92
CA PHE A 616 53.00 -7.12 7.79
C PHE A 616 53.65 -8.31 7.06
N GLU A 617 53.03 -9.48 7.15
CA GLU A 617 53.43 -10.69 6.40
C GLU A 617 52.76 -10.67 5.01
N ILE A 618 53.56 -10.56 3.94
CA ILE A 618 53.05 -10.47 2.55
C ILE A 618 52.59 -11.85 2.07
N LEU A 619 51.31 -11.99 1.72
CA LEU A 619 50.71 -13.24 1.27
C LEU A 619 50.65 -13.34 -0.26
N SER A 620 50.27 -12.25 -0.94
CA SER A 620 50.20 -12.19 -2.42
C SER A 620 50.20 -10.75 -2.92
N VAL A 621 50.47 -10.54 -4.20
CA VAL A 621 50.14 -9.28 -4.89
C VAL A 621 48.64 -9.28 -5.22
N LEU A 622 47.97 -8.14 -5.02
CA LEU A 622 46.57 -7.92 -5.41
C LEU A 622 46.46 -7.06 -6.69
N GLY A 623 47.42 -6.16 -6.90
CA GLY A 623 47.51 -5.36 -8.12
C GLY A 623 48.75 -4.47 -8.14
N ALA A 624 49.17 -4.05 -9.32
CA ALA A 624 50.26 -3.10 -9.51
C ALA A 624 49.81 -1.99 -10.47
N GLY A 625 50.11 -0.74 -10.14
CA GLY A 625 49.63 0.41 -10.91
C GLY A 625 50.64 1.56 -11.00
N GLY A 626 50.19 2.67 -11.58
CA GLY A 626 51.03 3.87 -11.76
C GLY A 626 51.66 4.38 -10.46
N MET A 627 50.91 4.30 -9.36
CA MET A 627 51.29 4.86 -8.05
C MET A 627 52.09 3.94 -7.12
N GLY A 628 52.03 2.61 -7.33
CA GLY A 628 52.45 1.66 -6.31
C GLY A 628 52.02 0.23 -6.58
N VAL A 629 52.28 -0.64 -5.62
CA VAL A 629 51.86 -2.06 -5.62
C VAL A 629 50.99 -2.30 -4.39
N VAL A 630 49.87 -2.99 -4.59
CA VAL A 630 48.95 -3.40 -3.53
C VAL A 630 49.18 -4.88 -3.24
N TYR A 631 49.47 -5.20 -1.98
CA TYR A 631 49.68 -6.55 -1.50
C TYR A 631 48.53 -6.98 -0.59
N LYS A 632 48.19 -8.26 -0.59
CA LYS A 632 47.46 -8.89 0.51
C LYS A 632 48.48 -9.21 1.58
N ALA A 633 48.26 -8.74 2.80
CA ALA A 633 49.12 -9.02 3.93
C ALA A 633 48.31 -9.50 5.14
N ARG A 634 48.95 -10.24 6.04
CA ARG A 634 48.48 -10.43 7.42
C ARG A 634 49.16 -9.39 8.30
N ASP A 635 48.38 -8.59 9.01
CA ASP A 635 48.85 -7.72 10.07
C ASP A 635 49.06 -8.56 11.34
N ARG A 636 50.31 -8.81 11.73
CA ARG A 636 50.64 -9.72 12.84
C ARG A 636 50.41 -9.12 14.22
N GLU A 637 50.14 -7.82 14.32
CA GLU A 637 49.77 -7.17 15.60
C GLU A 637 48.27 -7.30 15.88
N LEU A 638 47.45 -7.36 14.84
CA LEU A 638 45.99 -7.47 14.92
C LEU A 638 45.44 -8.87 14.55
N ASP A 639 46.29 -9.73 13.99
CA ASP A 639 45.98 -11.04 13.37
C ASP A 639 44.94 -10.98 12.23
N ASP A 640 44.84 -9.83 11.56
CA ASP A 640 43.85 -9.53 10.53
C ASP A 640 44.42 -9.54 9.10
N LEU A 641 43.56 -9.79 8.11
CA LEU A 641 43.91 -9.63 6.69
C LEU A 641 43.71 -8.19 6.23
N VAL A 642 44.77 -7.59 5.69
CA VAL A 642 44.77 -6.20 5.19
C VAL A 642 45.24 -6.12 3.75
N ALA A 643 44.80 -5.10 3.03
CA ALA A 643 45.42 -4.66 1.79
C ALA A 643 46.48 -3.59 2.12
N LEU A 644 47.71 -3.82 1.68
CA LEU A 644 48.86 -2.94 1.93
C LEU A 644 49.33 -2.31 0.62
N LYS A 645 49.07 -1.01 0.45
CA LYS A 645 49.44 -0.24 -0.75
C LYS A 645 50.77 0.48 -0.51
N MET A 646 51.84 -0.01 -1.13
CA MET A 646 53.18 0.58 -1.08
C MET A 646 53.33 1.65 -2.19
N LEU A 647 53.65 2.89 -1.83
CA LEU A 647 53.73 4.03 -2.75
C LEU A 647 55.14 4.18 -3.34
N LYS A 648 55.25 4.57 -4.62
CA LYS A 648 56.54 4.79 -5.29
C LYS A 648 57.24 6.06 -4.78
N ARG A 649 58.51 5.93 -4.40
CA ARG A 649 59.33 7.02 -3.83
C ARG A 649 59.47 8.23 -4.76
N ASP A 650 59.66 7.97 -6.06
CA ASP A 650 59.88 8.97 -7.12
C ASP A 650 58.68 9.92 -7.38
N ARG A 651 57.53 9.66 -6.73
CA ARG A 651 56.32 10.51 -6.82
C ARG A 651 56.16 11.48 -5.66
N LEU A 652 56.96 11.33 -4.60
CA LEU A 652 56.87 12.11 -3.37
C LEU A 652 58.12 13.00 -3.23
N VAL A 653 58.30 13.86 -4.23
CA VAL A 653 59.52 14.66 -4.41
C VAL A 653 59.59 15.87 -3.46
N ASP A 654 58.46 16.29 -2.90
CA ASP A 654 58.37 17.46 -2.02
C ASP A 654 57.71 17.14 -0.67
N ARG A 655 58.32 17.65 0.41
CA ARG A 655 57.85 17.55 1.80
C ARG A 655 56.47 18.19 1.96
N THR A 656 56.17 19.25 1.19
CA THR A 656 54.85 19.91 1.19
C THR A 656 53.75 19.02 0.60
N GLN A 657 54.07 18.17 -0.38
CA GLN A 657 53.12 17.20 -0.94
C GLN A 657 52.85 16.06 0.03
N LEU A 658 53.87 15.58 0.75
CA LEU A 658 53.72 14.54 1.78
C LEU A 658 52.81 14.97 2.94
N GLU A 659 52.93 16.22 3.41
CA GLU A 659 52.06 16.74 4.49
C GLU A 659 50.61 16.99 4.03
N ARG A 660 50.40 17.35 2.76
CA ARG A 660 49.04 17.37 2.17
C ARG A 660 48.44 15.96 2.11
N LEU A 661 49.19 14.98 1.60
CA LEU A 661 48.75 13.58 1.55
C LEU A 661 48.40 13.03 2.94
N LYS A 662 49.24 13.29 3.96
CA LYS A 662 48.95 12.96 5.37
C LYS A 662 47.66 13.61 5.86
N SER A 663 47.37 14.84 5.44
CA SER A 663 46.17 15.57 5.85
C SER A 663 44.91 15.04 5.17
N GLU A 664 44.98 14.72 3.88
CA GLU A 664 43.88 14.09 3.13
C GLU A 664 43.58 12.68 3.68
N ILE A 665 44.60 11.86 3.95
CA ILE A 665 44.42 10.52 4.57
C ILE A 665 43.83 10.64 5.99
N LYS A 666 44.25 11.62 6.81
CA LYS A 666 43.65 11.87 8.13
C LYS A 666 42.16 12.20 8.06
N LEU A 667 41.70 12.85 6.99
CA LEU A 667 40.27 13.09 6.75
C LEU A 667 39.58 11.84 6.22
N ALA A 668 40.18 11.12 5.28
CA ALA A 668 39.63 9.86 4.73
C ALA A 668 39.43 8.78 5.82
N ARG A 669 40.33 8.69 6.82
CA ARG A 669 40.19 7.80 8.00
C ARG A 669 38.96 8.10 8.87
N LYS A 670 38.34 9.29 8.76
CA LYS A 670 37.08 9.60 9.46
C LYS A 670 35.85 9.02 8.77
N ILE A 671 35.95 8.65 7.49
CA ILE A 671 34.84 8.07 6.74
C ILE A 671 34.64 6.63 7.22
N THR A 672 33.48 6.36 7.80
CA THR A 672 33.02 4.99 8.13
C THR A 672 31.68 4.80 7.45
N HIS A 673 31.64 4.02 6.38
CA HIS A 673 30.43 3.78 5.59
C HIS A 673 30.53 2.41 4.89
N PRO A 674 29.45 1.61 4.78
CA PRO A 674 29.49 0.29 4.13
C PRO A 674 29.98 0.32 2.68
N ASN A 675 29.73 1.43 1.98
CA ASN A 675 30.15 1.65 0.59
C ASN A 675 31.48 2.42 0.42
N VAL A 676 32.26 2.58 1.49
CA VAL A 676 33.60 3.18 1.44
C VAL A 676 34.61 2.20 2.03
N LEU A 677 35.68 1.92 1.29
CA LEU A 677 36.76 1.04 1.75
C LEU A 677 37.51 1.71 2.90
N ARG A 678 37.58 1.03 4.05
CA ARG A 678 38.14 1.62 5.28
C ARG A 678 39.67 1.71 5.20
N THR A 679 40.21 2.92 5.32
CA THR A 679 41.66 3.11 5.53
C THR A 679 41.99 2.95 7.02
N PHE A 680 42.91 2.05 7.36
CA PHE A 680 43.33 1.81 8.74
C PHE A 680 44.46 2.74 9.16
N ASP A 681 45.55 2.78 8.40
CA ASP A 681 46.82 3.38 8.81
C ASP A 681 47.62 3.96 7.63
N PHE A 682 48.48 4.93 7.90
CA PHE A 682 49.47 5.46 6.96
C PHE A 682 50.78 5.71 7.68
N GLY A 683 51.84 5.09 7.17
CA GLY A 683 53.17 5.17 7.76
C GLY A 683 54.26 4.97 6.71
N GLU A 684 55.44 4.59 7.19
CA GLU A 684 56.64 4.38 6.38
C GLU A 684 57.31 3.08 6.83
N ILE A 685 57.67 2.22 5.87
CA ILE A 685 58.46 1.00 6.11
C ILE A 685 59.70 1.09 5.23
N ASP A 686 60.88 0.99 5.83
CA ASP A 686 62.18 1.03 5.15
C ASP A 686 62.36 2.23 4.20
N GLY A 687 61.75 3.37 4.57
CA GLY A 687 61.78 4.59 3.78
C GLY A 687 60.71 4.70 2.69
N ILE A 688 59.80 3.73 2.59
CA ILE A 688 58.73 3.66 1.58
C ILE A 688 57.38 3.89 2.27
N PRO A 689 56.65 4.97 1.91
CA PRO A 689 55.32 5.22 2.46
C PRO A 689 54.31 4.13 2.08
N TYR A 690 53.48 3.74 3.04
CA TYR A 690 52.43 2.72 2.87
C TYR A 690 51.07 3.22 3.35
N ILE A 691 50.00 2.68 2.76
CA ILE A 691 48.63 2.78 3.27
C ILE A 691 48.14 1.37 3.57
N SER A 692 47.72 1.12 4.81
CA SER A 692 47.04 -0.12 5.21
C SER A 692 45.53 0.12 5.21
N MET A 693 44.78 -0.80 4.59
CA MET A 693 43.34 -0.65 4.36
C MET A 693 42.62 -2.01 4.40
N GLU A 694 41.29 -1.96 4.48
CA GLU A 694 40.39 -3.12 4.47
C GLU A 694 40.66 -4.04 3.27
N TYR A 695 40.90 -5.34 3.53
CA TYR A 695 40.97 -6.34 2.47
C TYR A 695 39.56 -6.78 2.06
N VAL A 696 39.06 -6.22 0.97
CA VAL A 696 37.76 -6.59 0.38
C VAL A 696 37.95 -7.78 -0.56
N ARG A 697 37.22 -8.88 -0.33
CA ARG A 697 37.15 -10.01 -1.27
C ARG A 697 36.09 -9.70 -2.32
N GLY A 698 36.50 -9.22 -3.49
CA GLY A 698 35.60 -8.85 -4.59
C GLY A 698 36.31 -8.69 -5.93
N VAL A 699 35.57 -8.22 -6.93
CA VAL A 699 36.07 -7.84 -8.28
C VAL A 699 35.86 -6.35 -8.51
N THR A 700 36.64 -5.71 -9.37
CA THR A 700 36.37 -4.29 -9.71
C THR A 700 35.20 -4.16 -10.68
N LEU A 701 34.50 -3.02 -10.65
CA LEU A 701 33.46 -2.71 -11.65
C LEU A 701 34.05 -2.73 -13.07
N ARG A 702 35.31 -2.30 -13.25
CA ARG A 702 36.02 -2.40 -14.55
C ARG A 702 35.97 -3.84 -15.07
N THR A 703 36.40 -4.81 -14.25
CA THR A 703 36.38 -6.24 -14.60
C THR A 703 34.97 -6.71 -14.98
N MET A 704 33.94 -6.30 -14.22
CA MET A 704 32.55 -6.68 -14.49
C MET A 704 32.01 -6.11 -15.81
N LEU A 705 32.34 -4.85 -16.12
CA LEU A 705 31.95 -4.19 -17.37
C LEU A 705 32.67 -4.79 -18.59
N ASP A 706 33.94 -5.17 -18.45
CA ASP A 706 34.71 -5.81 -19.52
C ASP A 706 34.16 -7.20 -19.90
N GLN A 707 33.62 -7.93 -18.92
CA GLN A 707 32.97 -9.23 -19.12
C GLN A 707 31.55 -9.09 -19.68
N SER A 708 30.72 -8.24 -19.03
CA SER A 708 29.27 -8.17 -19.31
C SER A 708 28.91 -7.26 -20.47
N ARG A 709 29.83 -6.38 -20.89
CA ARG A 709 29.61 -5.13 -21.68
C ARG A 709 28.66 -4.12 -21.05
N ARG A 710 27.51 -4.54 -20.50
CA ARG A 710 26.50 -3.68 -19.88
C ARG A 710 25.84 -4.41 -18.71
N LEU A 711 25.50 -3.71 -17.64
CA LEU A 711 24.82 -4.31 -16.49
C LEU A 711 23.28 -4.36 -16.67
N PRO A 712 22.59 -5.36 -16.08
CA PRO A 712 21.14 -5.34 -15.90
C PRO A 712 20.69 -4.07 -15.17
N TYR A 713 19.52 -3.54 -15.52
CA TYR A 713 19.04 -2.26 -14.99
C TYR A 713 18.97 -2.22 -13.46
N SER A 714 18.41 -3.26 -12.83
CA SER A 714 18.34 -3.40 -11.36
C SER A 714 19.72 -3.40 -10.70
N ALA A 715 20.66 -4.21 -11.21
CA ALA A 715 22.02 -4.30 -10.70
C ALA A 715 22.79 -2.98 -10.87
N GLY A 716 22.70 -2.34 -12.05
CA GLY A 716 23.29 -1.04 -12.33
C GLY A 716 22.73 0.07 -11.44
N LEU A 717 21.41 0.06 -11.18
CA LEU A 717 20.75 1.03 -10.30
C LEU A 717 21.12 0.83 -8.83
N ARG A 718 21.22 -0.42 -8.35
CA ARG A 718 21.70 -0.74 -7.00
C ARG A 718 23.13 -0.25 -6.78
N LEU A 719 24.00 -0.49 -7.76
CA LEU A 719 25.39 -0.03 -7.75
C LEU A 719 25.47 1.51 -7.79
N ALA A 720 24.65 2.17 -8.62
CA ALA A 720 24.55 3.63 -8.69
C ALA A 720 24.18 4.24 -7.32
N LYS A 721 23.18 3.68 -6.65
CA LYS A 721 22.76 4.09 -5.30
C LYS A 721 23.89 3.90 -4.28
N GLN A 722 24.59 2.76 -4.30
CA GLN A 722 25.72 2.49 -3.41
C GLN A 722 26.93 3.42 -3.63
N LEU A 723 27.28 3.71 -4.90
CA LEU A 723 28.32 4.68 -5.27
C LEU A 723 27.97 6.08 -4.74
N CYS A 724 26.75 6.55 -4.97
CA CYS A 724 26.30 7.86 -4.48
C CYS A 724 26.25 7.92 -2.95
N SER A 725 25.82 6.84 -2.29
CA SER A 725 25.81 6.74 -0.82
C SER A 725 27.22 6.82 -0.22
N GLY A 726 28.20 6.11 -0.78
CA GLY A 726 29.60 6.20 -0.38
C GLY A 726 30.22 7.59 -0.60
N LEU A 727 29.91 8.23 -1.73
CA LEU A 727 30.34 9.60 -2.03
C LEU A 727 29.71 10.64 -1.10
N ALA A 728 28.42 10.53 -0.81
CA ALA A 728 27.73 11.42 0.13
C ALA A 728 28.36 11.35 1.53
N ALA A 729 28.71 10.15 2.01
CA ALA A 729 29.40 9.97 3.28
C ALA A 729 30.80 10.63 3.32
N ALA A 730 31.53 10.63 2.20
CA ALA A 730 32.82 11.33 2.09
C ALA A 730 32.64 12.86 2.03
N HIS A 731 31.68 13.34 1.25
CA HIS A 731 31.37 14.76 1.11
C HIS A 731 30.89 15.38 2.43
N ALA A 732 30.13 14.63 3.24
CA ALA A 732 29.67 15.06 4.56
C ALA A 732 30.80 15.37 5.55
N VAL A 733 31.99 14.79 5.37
CA VAL A 733 33.20 15.09 6.18
C VAL A 733 34.21 15.98 5.44
N GLY A 734 33.82 16.56 4.31
CA GLY A 734 34.63 17.51 3.52
C GLY A 734 35.71 16.86 2.63
N VAL A 735 35.57 15.56 2.30
CA VAL A 735 36.53 14.84 1.44
C VAL A 735 35.95 14.69 0.03
N LEU A 736 36.69 15.15 -0.98
CA LEU A 736 36.40 14.93 -2.40
C LEU A 736 37.20 13.73 -2.93
N HIS A 737 36.64 12.96 -3.85
CA HIS A 737 37.31 11.77 -4.39
C HIS A 737 38.27 12.11 -5.54
N ARG A 738 37.86 12.94 -6.50
CA ARG A 738 38.63 13.43 -7.66
C ARG A 738 39.14 12.39 -8.66
N ASP A 739 38.74 11.13 -8.54
CA ASP A 739 39.21 10.00 -9.38
C ASP A 739 38.17 8.85 -9.41
N ILE A 740 36.89 9.19 -9.59
CA ILE A 740 35.81 8.18 -9.68
C ILE A 740 35.86 7.52 -11.05
N LYS A 741 36.01 6.19 -11.04
CA LYS A 741 36.11 5.34 -12.24
C LYS A 741 35.86 3.87 -11.86
N PRO A 742 35.55 2.97 -12.82
CA PRO A 742 35.24 1.57 -12.56
C PRO A 742 36.33 0.76 -11.85
N GLU A 743 37.61 1.15 -11.98
CA GLU A 743 38.74 0.51 -11.29
C GLU A 743 38.74 0.78 -9.78
N ASN A 744 38.16 1.90 -9.34
CA ASN A 744 38.12 2.34 -7.95
C ASN A 744 36.84 1.89 -7.21
N LEU A 745 36.05 0.98 -7.80
CA LEU A 745 34.84 0.40 -7.21
C LEU A 745 34.98 -1.12 -7.12
N ILE A 746 35.01 -1.68 -5.90
CA ILE A 746 35.05 -3.13 -5.67
C ILE A 746 33.66 -3.65 -5.34
N LEU A 747 33.25 -4.73 -6.00
CA LEU A 747 32.00 -5.46 -5.79
C LEU A 747 32.26 -6.76 -5.03
N GLU A 748 31.67 -6.86 -3.84
CA GLU A 748 31.68 -8.07 -3.01
C GLU A 748 30.70 -9.13 -3.56
N PRO A 749 30.93 -10.44 -3.33
CA PRO A 749 29.98 -11.50 -3.67
C PRO A 749 28.56 -11.35 -3.08
N THR A 750 28.42 -10.52 -2.04
CA THR A 750 27.15 -10.12 -1.41
C THR A 750 26.41 -9.02 -2.18
N GLY A 751 26.94 -8.54 -3.31
CA GLY A 751 26.39 -7.44 -4.10
C GLY A 751 26.57 -6.06 -3.48
N ASN A 752 27.54 -5.90 -2.56
CA ASN A 752 27.90 -4.61 -1.97
C ASN A 752 29.08 -3.98 -2.71
N ALA A 753 28.93 -2.73 -3.13
CA ALA A 753 29.97 -1.93 -3.78
C ALA A 753 30.73 -1.07 -2.74
N LYS A 754 32.07 -1.09 -2.78
CA LYS A 754 32.96 -0.27 -1.96
C LYS A 754 33.85 0.62 -2.83
N LEU A 755 33.79 1.93 -2.59
CA LEU A 755 34.61 2.95 -3.23
C LEU A 755 35.97 3.06 -2.53
N MET A 756 37.07 3.10 -3.30
CA MET A 756 38.44 3.11 -2.81
C MET A 756 39.31 4.21 -3.45
N ASP A 757 40.49 4.47 -2.90
CA ASP A 757 41.48 5.41 -3.44
C ASP A 757 41.06 6.90 -3.51
N PHE A 758 40.33 7.36 -2.48
CA PHE A 758 40.01 8.79 -2.26
C PHE A 758 41.25 9.70 -2.29
N GLY A 759 41.31 10.66 -3.22
CA GLY A 759 42.19 11.84 -3.21
C GLY A 759 43.70 11.62 -3.40
N ILE A 760 44.22 10.45 -3.03
CA ILE A 760 45.66 10.11 -2.93
C ILE A 760 46.43 10.35 -4.26
N ALA A 761 45.74 10.37 -5.40
CA ALA A 761 46.34 10.22 -6.73
C ALA A 761 46.92 11.47 -7.41
N ARG A 762 46.54 12.70 -7.03
CA ARG A 762 46.97 13.90 -7.77
C ARG A 762 47.28 15.10 -6.86
N PRO A 763 48.55 15.52 -6.76
CA PRO A 763 48.86 16.90 -6.40
C PRO A 763 48.18 17.81 -7.42
N ILE A 764 47.29 18.69 -6.94
CA ILE A 764 46.87 19.85 -7.73
C ILE A 764 48.08 20.79 -7.78
N ASN A 765 48.95 20.56 -8.75
CA ASN A 765 49.88 21.60 -9.17
C ASN A 765 49.01 22.73 -9.72
N ARG A 766 49.01 23.89 -9.04
CA ARG A 766 48.59 25.13 -9.68
C ARG A 766 49.48 25.29 -10.91
N MET A 767 48.90 25.17 -12.09
CA MET A 767 49.56 25.68 -13.29
C MET A 767 49.55 27.19 -13.16
N GLU A 768 50.72 27.79 -12.98
CA GLU A 768 50.87 29.23 -13.13
C GLU A 768 50.37 29.64 -14.53
N PRO A 769 49.55 30.70 -14.66
CA PRO A 769 48.97 31.09 -15.95
C PRO A 769 50.08 31.37 -16.98
N GLY A 770 50.25 30.47 -17.96
CA GLY A 770 51.22 30.62 -19.05
C GLY A 770 52.12 29.40 -19.31
N GLN A 771 52.13 28.36 -18.47
CA GLN A 771 52.92 27.14 -18.72
C GLN A 771 52.08 25.92 -19.13
N THR A 772 51.54 25.93 -20.34
CA THR A 772 51.08 24.69 -21.00
C THR A 772 52.25 23.92 -21.59
N GLN A 773 53.05 23.25 -20.75
CA GLN A 773 53.92 22.17 -21.23
C GLN A 773 53.06 20.94 -21.55
N ALA A 774 52.99 20.57 -22.83
CA ALA A 774 52.34 19.34 -23.25
C ALA A 774 53.09 18.13 -22.68
N GLY A 775 52.41 17.28 -21.89
CA GLY A 775 52.94 15.97 -21.50
C GLY A 775 52.70 15.48 -20.07
N MET A 776 52.16 16.31 -19.14
CA MET A 776 52.13 15.95 -17.70
C MET A 776 50.77 15.55 -17.10
N ILE A 777 49.76 15.19 -17.91
CA ILE A 777 48.61 14.43 -17.41
C ILE A 777 48.94 12.94 -17.50
N LEU A 778 49.18 12.31 -16.35
CA LEU A 778 49.46 10.88 -16.29
C LEU A 778 48.16 10.07 -16.31
N GLY A 779 47.95 9.34 -17.40
CA GLY A 779 46.77 8.49 -17.62
C GLY A 779 45.70 9.13 -18.52
N THR A 780 44.88 8.29 -19.16
CA THR A 780 43.83 8.72 -20.09
C THR A 780 42.69 9.44 -19.32
N PRO A 781 42.25 10.63 -19.75
CA PRO A 781 41.36 11.51 -18.97
C PRO A 781 39.86 11.12 -18.98
N LEU A 782 39.55 9.83 -19.13
CA LEU A 782 38.23 9.28 -19.50
C LEU A 782 37.05 9.65 -18.58
N TYR A 783 37.32 9.93 -17.30
CA TYR A 783 36.30 10.20 -16.29
C TYR A 783 36.45 11.59 -15.63
N LEU A 784 37.40 12.42 -16.09
CA LEU A 784 37.69 13.70 -15.43
C LEU A 784 36.65 14.77 -15.78
N SER A 785 36.30 15.59 -14.80
CA SER A 785 35.36 16.69 -14.98
C SER A 785 35.98 17.88 -15.74
N PRO A 786 35.17 18.71 -16.42
CA PRO A 786 35.66 19.85 -17.21
C PRO A 786 36.56 20.80 -16.41
N GLU A 787 36.15 21.14 -15.19
CA GLU A 787 36.88 22.02 -14.28
C GLU A 787 38.22 21.42 -13.82
N LEU A 788 38.30 20.11 -13.57
CA LEU A 788 39.56 19.42 -13.26
C LEU A 788 40.50 19.37 -14.48
N LEU A 789 39.97 19.24 -15.70
CA LEU A 789 40.74 19.32 -16.94
C LEU A 789 41.25 20.74 -17.24
N GLN A 790 40.55 21.77 -16.74
CA GLN A 790 40.96 23.18 -16.83
C GLN A 790 41.87 23.63 -15.67
N GLY A 791 42.11 22.77 -14.66
CA GLY A 791 42.91 23.12 -13.48
C GLY A 791 42.23 24.12 -12.53
N GLN A 792 40.90 24.23 -12.60
CA GLN A 792 40.10 25.08 -11.70
C GLN A 792 39.90 24.43 -10.32
N GLU A 793 39.45 25.21 -9.34
CA GLU A 793 39.05 24.66 -8.05
C GLU A 793 37.75 23.84 -8.20
N ALA A 794 37.82 22.57 -7.79
CA ALA A 794 36.73 21.61 -7.91
C ALA A 794 36.02 21.40 -6.56
N ASP A 795 34.70 21.36 -6.57
CA ASP A 795 33.84 20.99 -5.44
C ASP A 795 33.21 19.60 -5.63
N ALA A 796 32.22 19.26 -4.81
CA ALA A 796 31.45 18.01 -4.88
C ALA A 796 30.87 17.70 -6.27
N ARG A 797 30.65 18.71 -7.12
CA ARG A 797 30.04 18.56 -8.44
C ARG A 797 31.01 18.02 -9.49
N ALA A 798 32.32 18.05 -9.22
CA ALA A 798 33.31 17.33 -10.03
C ALA A 798 33.13 15.82 -9.87
N ASP A 799 32.94 15.35 -8.62
CA ASP A 799 32.67 13.95 -8.33
C ASP A 799 31.33 13.50 -8.94
N ILE A 800 30.30 14.35 -8.93
CA ILE A 800 29.00 14.10 -9.59
C ILE A 800 29.18 13.90 -11.11
N TYR A 801 30.04 14.70 -11.75
CA TYR A 801 30.31 14.54 -13.18
C TYR A 801 30.99 13.21 -13.49
N SER A 802 32.04 12.85 -12.74
CA SER A 802 32.75 11.57 -12.90
C SER A 802 31.83 10.38 -12.61
N CYS A 803 30.96 10.50 -11.60
CA CYS A 803 29.87 9.54 -11.35
C CYS A 803 28.94 9.43 -12.58
N GLY A 804 28.53 10.55 -13.19
CA GLY A 804 27.75 10.57 -14.42
C GLY A 804 28.38 9.81 -15.59
N VAL A 805 29.72 9.89 -15.74
CA VAL A 805 30.46 9.11 -16.75
C VAL A 805 30.39 7.61 -16.44
N VAL A 806 30.57 7.21 -15.18
CA VAL A 806 30.46 5.80 -14.75
C VAL A 806 29.05 5.27 -14.92
N LEU A 807 28.01 6.04 -14.58
CA LEU A 807 26.60 5.67 -14.80
C LEU A 807 26.30 5.50 -16.29
N TYR A 808 26.79 6.41 -17.14
CA TYR A 808 26.66 6.28 -18.58
C TYR A 808 27.27 4.96 -19.07
N GLU A 809 28.49 4.62 -18.63
CA GLU A 809 29.13 3.36 -19.03
C GLU A 809 28.38 2.12 -18.53
N ILE A 810 27.89 2.13 -17.28
CA ILE A 810 27.09 1.03 -16.71
C ILE A 810 25.85 0.70 -17.55
N PHE A 811 25.11 1.72 -17.98
CA PHE A 811 23.83 1.56 -18.66
C PHE A 811 23.90 1.55 -20.20
N CYS A 812 24.95 2.12 -20.80
CA CYS A 812 25.16 2.13 -22.25
C CYS A 812 26.22 1.11 -22.72
N GLY A 813 27.07 0.61 -21.82
CA GLY A 813 28.18 -0.30 -22.13
C GLY A 813 29.33 0.32 -22.93
N VAL A 814 29.35 1.65 -23.04
CA VAL A 814 30.36 2.46 -23.73
C VAL A 814 30.53 3.78 -23.00
N LEU A 815 31.71 4.39 -23.11
CA LEU A 815 31.96 5.73 -22.56
C LEU A 815 31.19 6.82 -23.34
N PRO A 816 30.79 7.93 -22.69
CA PRO A 816 30.09 9.04 -23.34
C PRO A 816 30.94 9.80 -24.38
N PHE A 817 32.28 9.69 -24.30
CA PHE A 817 33.22 10.32 -25.23
C PHE A 817 34.35 9.35 -25.58
N ASN A 818 34.58 9.16 -26.88
CA ASN A 818 35.69 8.39 -27.43
C ASN A 818 36.52 9.27 -28.39
N GLY A 819 37.81 8.97 -28.58
CA GLY A 819 38.68 9.70 -29.49
C GLY A 819 40.00 8.96 -29.77
N ALA A 820 40.71 9.34 -30.82
CA ALA A 820 41.94 8.69 -31.26
C ALA A 820 43.14 8.94 -30.33
N ASN A 821 43.05 9.95 -29.46
CA ASN A 821 44.08 10.25 -28.46
C ASN A 821 43.48 10.99 -27.24
N ALA A 822 44.27 11.09 -26.16
CA ALA A 822 43.85 11.71 -24.91
C ALA A 822 43.45 13.19 -25.03
N MET A 823 44.08 13.95 -25.93
CA MET A 823 43.77 15.38 -26.12
C MET A 823 42.40 15.57 -26.78
N GLU A 824 42.05 14.73 -27.76
CA GLU A 824 40.72 14.72 -28.36
C GLU A 824 39.65 14.47 -27.29
N ILE A 825 39.84 13.45 -26.45
CA ILE A 825 38.90 13.09 -25.37
C ILE A 825 38.73 14.25 -24.37
N MET A 826 39.80 14.95 -24.00
CA MET A 826 39.70 16.17 -23.17
C MET A 826 38.83 17.24 -23.83
N VAL A 827 39.02 17.51 -25.13
CA VAL A 827 38.21 18.51 -25.85
C VAL A 827 36.72 18.13 -25.83
N LYS A 828 36.39 16.84 -25.94
CA LYS A 828 35.00 16.35 -25.84
C LYS A 828 34.41 16.54 -24.45
N HIS A 829 35.15 16.18 -23.38
CA HIS A 829 34.73 16.50 -22.01
C HIS A 829 34.48 18.00 -21.81
N LEU A 830 35.32 18.87 -22.38
CA LEU A 830 35.20 20.32 -22.25
C LEU A 830 34.07 20.96 -23.08
N ARG A 831 33.72 20.41 -24.25
CA ARG A 831 32.89 21.12 -25.26
C ARG A 831 31.74 20.32 -25.86
N GLU A 832 31.88 19.01 -26.03
CA GLU A 832 30.92 18.18 -26.78
C GLU A 832 29.84 17.63 -25.86
N GLN A 833 28.56 17.71 -26.23
CA GLN A 833 27.50 17.08 -25.44
C GLN A 833 27.54 15.55 -25.65
N PRO A 834 27.33 14.74 -24.60
CA PRO A 834 27.30 13.29 -24.76
C PRO A 834 26.11 12.88 -25.66
N LEU A 835 26.25 11.77 -26.37
CA LEU A 835 25.13 11.18 -27.08
C LEU A 835 24.03 10.79 -26.06
N PRO A 836 22.73 11.00 -26.32
CA PRO A 836 21.69 10.58 -25.36
C PRO A 836 21.75 9.06 -25.12
N PRO A 837 21.76 8.58 -23.85
CA PRO A 837 21.78 7.17 -23.50
C PRO A 837 20.77 6.28 -24.27
N ARG A 838 19.59 6.82 -24.62
CA ARG A 838 18.59 6.12 -25.45
C ARG A 838 19.10 5.66 -26.81
N ASN A 839 20.16 6.27 -27.33
CA ASN A 839 20.78 5.89 -28.60
C ASN A 839 21.61 4.60 -28.49
N HIS A 840 22.02 4.21 -27.27
CA HIS A 840 22.67 2.92 -26.99
C HIS A 840 21.69 1.92 -26.36
N TRP A 841 20.70 2.38 -25.61
CA TRP A 841 19.62 1.55 -25.05
C TRP A 841 18.26 2.25 -25.18
N ALA A 842 17.51 1.93 -26.23
CA ALA A 842 16.26 2.60 -26.57
C ALA A 842 15.16 2.51 -25.49
N GLU A 843 15.22 1.53 -24.59
CA GLU A 843 14.23 1.30 -23.53
C GLU A 843 14.67 1.90 -22.17
N ILE A 844 15.76 2.69 -22.13
CA ILE A 844 16.20 3.34 -20.89
C ILE A 844 15.07 4.20 -20.31
N PRO A 845 14.76 4.09 -18.99
CA PRO A 845 13.79 4.98 -18.36
C PRO A 845 14.17 6.45 -18.55
N ALA A 846 13.23 7.27 -19.04
CA ALA A 846 13.50 8.67 -19.36
C ALA A 846 14.02 9.48 -18.16
N SER A 847 13.59 9.14 -16.96
CA SER A 847 14.09 9.71 -15.70
C SER A 847 15.55 9.33 -15.41
N LEU A 848 15.96 8.08 -15.65
CA LEU A 848 17.36 7.67 -15.53
C LEU A 848 18.23 8.40 -16.57
N GLU A 849 17.78 8.48 -17.82
CA GLU A 849 18.51 9.22 -18.86
C GLU A 849 18.71 10.68 -18.47
N GLN A 850 17.64 11.36 -18.01
CA GLN A 850 17.69 12.74 -17.56
C GLN A 850 18.68 12.92 -16.39
N THR A 851 18.70 11.98 -15.44
CA THR A 851 19.66 11.98 -14.31
C THR A 851 21.11 11.87 -14.79
N ILE A 852 21.41 10.95 -15.71
CA ILE A 852 22.77 10.78 -16.28
C ILE A 852 23.19 12.05 -17.04
N LEU A 853 22.32 12.58 -17.91
CA LEU A 853 22.62 13.79 -18.69
C LEU A 853 22.79 15.04 -17.80
N ARG A 854 22.03 15.14 -16.70
CA ARG A 854 22.18 16.21 -15.70
C ARG A 854 23.53 16.14 -14.97
N CYS A 855 24.03 14.94 -14.66
CA CYS A 855 25.38 14.76 -14.10
C CYS A 855 26.47 15.20 -15.09
N LEU A 856 26.29 14.92 -16.38
CA LEU A 856 27.24 15.22 -17.46
C LEU A 856 27.18 16.67 -17.99
N ALA A 857 26.36 17.53 -17.38
CA ALA A 857 26.28 18.94 -17.76
C ALA A 857 27.65 19.64 -17.61
N LYS A 858 28.03 20.45 -18.61
CA LYS A 858 29.36 21.08 -18.64
C LYS A 858 29.53 22.12 -17.53
N ASP A 859 28.55 23.01 -17.38
CA ASP A 859 28.46 23.94 -16.25
C ASP A 859 28.14 23.19 -14.94
N PRO A 860 28.99 23.28 -13.90
CA PRO A 860 28.68 22.75 -12.57
C PRO A 860 27.40 23.36 -11.95
N GLY A 861 26.98 24.56 -12.36
CA GLY A 861 25.71 25.17 -11.94
C GLY A 861 24.46 24.42 -12.39
N ALA A 862 24.56 23.65 -13.49
CA ALA A 862 23.45 22.88 -14.07
C ALA A 862 23.35 21.43 -13.57
N ARG A 863 24.38 20.94 -12.86
CA ARG A 863 24.41 19.59 -12.25
C ARG A 863 23.52 19.55 -10.99
N HIS A 864 23.38 18.38 -10.37
CA HIS A 864 22.88 18.26 -9.00
C HIS A 864 23.74 19.08 -8.03
N ARG A 865 23.14 19.71 -7.02
CA ARG A 865 23.85 20.57 -6.05
C ARG A 865 24.70 19.78 -5.07
N SER A 866 24.35 18.52 -4.85
CA SER A 866 25.07 17.58 -3.97
C SER A 866 24.84 16.14 -4.42
N VAL A 867 25.71 15.22 -3.99
CA VAL A 867 25.51 13.79 -4.23
C VAL A 867 24.27 13.25 -3.50
N GLN A 868 23.85 13.88 -2.39
CA GLN A 868 22.62 13.50 -1.70
C GLN A 868 21.36 13.77 -2.56
N GLU A 869 21.35 14.86 -3.34
CA GLU A 869 20.28 15.16 -4.30
C GLU A 869 20.26 14.13 -5.44
N LEU A 870 21.44 13.75 -5.95
CA LEU A 870 21.57 12.69 -6.96
C LEU A 870 21.10 11.33 -6.43
N LEU A 871 21.44 10.98 -5.18
CA LEU A 871 20.99 9.76 -4.54
C LEU A 871 19.46 9.73 -4.41
N GLN A 872 18.84 10.83 -3.98
CA GLN A 872 17.39 10.96 -3.90
C GLN A 872 16.72 10.80 -5.27
N ASP A 873 17.24 11.45 -6.31
CA ASP A 873 16.73 11.28 -7.69
C ASP A 873 16.82 9.80 -8.11
N LEU A 874 17.93 9.10 -7.83
CA LEU A 874 18.09 7.67 -8.10
C LEU A 874 17.16 6.78 -7.24
N GLU A 875 16.87 7.16 -6.00
CA GLU A 875 15.94 6.45 -5.10
C GLU A 875 14.49 6.48 -5.60
N THR A 876 14.07 7.54 -6.30
CA THR A 876 12.75 7.58 -6.96
C THR A 876 12.61 6.59 -8.12
N LEU A 877 13.71 6.04 -8.62
CA LEU A 877 13.71 5.02 -9.66
C LEU A 877 13.49 3.64 -9.03
N SER A 878 12.39 2.98 -9.42
CA SER A 878 12.16 1.55 -9.20
C SER A 878 12.90 0.73 -10.25
N ALA A 879 13.35 -0.47 -9.83
CA ALA A 879 13.87 -1.51 -10.71
C ALA A 879 12.75 -2.14 -11.56
#